data_AF-A0A7N4PZS6-F1
#
_entry.id   AF-A0A7N4PZS6-F1
#
_cell.length_a   1.000
_cell.length_b   1.000
_cell.length_c   1.000
_cell.angle_alpha   90.00
_cell.angle_beta   90.00
_cell.angle_gamma   90.00
#
_symmetry.space_group_name_H-M   'P 1'
#
loop_
_entity.id
_entity.type
_entity.pdbx_description
1 polymer ?
#
loop_
_entity_poly.entity_id
_entity_poly.type
_entity_poly.pdbx_seq_one_letter_code
_entity_poly.pdbx_strand_id
1 'polypeptide(L)'
;MSAVVAQAQHIFGIRAGVVNNLCFFDEQIIIFPCGNYCVKYNVDQKWQKFIPGSEKSQGMLALAISPNRRYLAISEIVQNKATITIYELSSVPCRKRKVINNFDFTVHKFISLAFSPDSKYLVAHTGTPESNLVYWMWEKQKVMAIIRTDTQNNPIYQVSFNPQDNTQICVVGNGIFKLFRYAEGTLKQTNFVRGEPQNYRSHAWISEERIVVGTDTGKLFLFESGDLRWETSIVCRETPSDTKKLEVVHESESLIEFPAPSSPDYSSEQLFVEKSESQNMTLPQVSAIAVYSKGFACSAGLGRVLLYEKMEEKDAYRESREIRIPLDQHSNDPSQSNKQEIVCMCFSPSEETLIISTSKSQLYSIAMSLTEISKGEPAQFEFLMYSLHSAAITGLAVCIRKPLIATCSLDRSVRIWNYETNNLELYREYQEEAYTVSLHPSGHFTVVGFADKLRIMNLLINDIRAFKEFPIRGCRECAFSNGGHLFAAVNGNVIHVYTSTSLENISNLKGHTGKIKSIAWNLDDSKLISCGTDGAVYEWNLTSGKRETECVIKSCSYNCVTISPDSKIIFAVGSDQTLKEIADSSMTITFDDQFLLTSADDGCLITWKVFDKDGRGVKREREVGFSEEVLVTKTDMEEKAQIMLELKTRVEELKMENEYQLRLKDMNYTEKIKELTDKFIQEMESLKTKNQVLRTEKEKQEASHNTYVEDLLEKQSRELQDIECCNNQKLLLEYEKYQELQLKSQRMQEEYEKQLRDNEETKSQALEELTEYYEAKLHEKASLLEEAQDDARQQMREFEETKKQIEEDEDREIQDIKTKYEKRLREEKEANLRLKGETGIMRKKFSSLQKEIEERSTDIEALKGEQAKLQGVIKALEKDIQGLKREIQERDETIQDKERRIYDLKKKNQELEKFKFVLDYKIKELKKQIEPRENEIKAMKEQIQEMEAELERFHKQNTQLELNITELWQKLKATDQEMRRERQKERDMEALVKRFKIDLHNCVGFIQEPRQLKEKIRALFDKYVQQADMVEIVGVDTDLQQEYIRQREHLERNLATLKKKVVKENELHRSDNVRIMQENVNLIKEINELRRELKITRAQVHDLESALRLTKKLRHSEVPEPVPSVEKPSTAGILRLTEEEETERIIEMQRLEIRRLRDHLQEKEQIPGLHPPGRLPSLESDRSIETGSN
;
A
#
# COMPACT_ATOMS: atom_id res chain seq x y z
N MET A 1 -6.61 -4.34 54.58
CA MET A 1 -6.84 -4.09 53.14
C MET A 1 -5.58 -3.50 52.52
N SER A 2 -4.71 -4.35 51.96
CA SER A 2 -3.74 -3.93 50.95
C SER A 2 -4.49 -3.72 49.63
N ALA A 3 -4.27 -2.59 48.95
CA ALA A 3 -4.81 -2.40 47.62
C ALA A 3 -3.93 -3.16 46.62
N VAL A 4 -4.37 -4.34 46.19
CA VAL A 4 -3.69 -5.13 45.15
C VAL A 4 -3.82 -4.37 43.82
N VAL A 5 -2.68 -3.98 43.25
CA VAL A 5 -2.64 -3.30 41.94
C VAL A 5 -2.34 -4.35 40.86
N ALA A 6 -3.40 -4.82 40.20
CA ALA A 6 -3.29 -5.65 39.02
C ALA A 6 -2.93 -4.78 37.80
N GLN A 7 -1.98 -5.22 36.97
CA GLN A 7 -1.60 -4.53 35.73
C GLN A 7 -1.75 -5.45 34.52
N ALA A 8 -2.50 -5.02 33.49
CA ALA A 8 -2.68 -5.78 32.26
C ALA A 8 -1.33 -6.15 31.59
N GLN A 9 -1.17 -7.41 31.19
CA GLN A 9 0.02 -8.00 30.58
C GLN A 9 -0.22 -8.37 29.10
N HIS A 10 -1.31 -9.06 28.79
CA HIS A 10 -1.71 -9.39 27.43
C HIS A 10 -3.23 -9.26 27.29
N ILE A 11 -3.69 -8.85 26.11
CA ILE A 11 -5.10 -8.77 25.75
C ILE A 11 -5.32 -9.45 24.40
N PHE A 12 -6.31 -10.36 24.35
CA PHE A 12 -6.79 -10.98 23.12
C PHE A 12 -8.12 -10.32 22.71
N GLY A 13 -8.20 -9.89 21.44
CA GLY A 13 -9.40 -9.27 20.86
C GLY A 13 -9.12 -7.92 20.18
N ILE A 14 -10.09 -7.44 19.40
CA ILE A 14 -10.27 -6.04 18.99
C ILE A 14 -11.75 -5.69 19.15
N ARG A 15 -12.05 -4.50 19.67
CA ARG A 15 -13.43 -4.06 19.92
C ARG A 15 -14.11 -3.66 18.61
N ALA A 16 -15.13 -4.41 18.20
CA ALA A 16 -16.00 -4.09 17.07
C ALA A 16 -16.74 -2.76 17.27
N GLY A 17 -17.17 -2.14 16.16
CA GLY A 17 -18.04 -0.94 16.19
C GLY A 17 -17.35 0.37 16.58
N VAL A 18 -16.03 0.37 16.81
CA VAL A 18 -15.25 1.61 16.99
C VAL A 18 -14.88 2.21 15.63
N VAL A 19 -15.20 3.48 15.40
CA VAL A 19 -14.81 4.19 14.16
C VAL A 19 -13.32 4.50 14.18
N ASN A 20 -12.63 4.23 13.06
CA ASN A 20 -11.17 4.27 12.93
C ASN A 20 -10.46 3.38 13.97
N ASN A 21 -10.92 2.14 14.15
CA ASN A 21 -10.38 1.17 15.12
C ASN A 21 -8.92 0.72 14.89
N LEU A 22 -8.22 1.24 13.86
CA LEU A 22 -6.88 0.82 13.51
C LEU A 22 -6.06 2.03 13.02
N CYS A 23 -4.88 2.24 13.59
CA CYS A 23 -3.92 3.23 13.09
C CYS A 23 -2.47 2.86 13.43
N PHE A 24 -1.52 3.21 12.56
CA PHE A 24 -0.08 3.12 12.86
C PHE A 24 0.35 4.29 13.75
N PHE A 25 1.07 3.99 14.84
CA PHE A 25 1.81 4.97 15.64
C PHE A 25 3.22 5.18 15.08
N ASP A 26 3.88 4.11 14.70
CA ASP A 26 5.23 4.05 14.10
C ASP A 26 5.27 2.87 13.11
N GLU A 27 6.32 2.69 12.29
CA GLU A 27 6.39 1.63 11.26
C GLU A 27 6.00 0.24 11.81
N GLN A 28 6.60 -0.15 12.93
CA GLN A 28 6.39 -1.44 13.57
C GLN A 28 5.24 -1.46 14.59
N ILE A 29 4.59 -0.33 14.90
CA ILE A 29 3.69 -0.21 16.06
C ILE A 29 2.32 0.31 15.64
N ILE A 30 1.30 -0.53 15.81
CA ILE A 30 -0.11 -0.15 15.62
C ILE A 30 -0.81 0.15 16.95
N ILE A 31 -1.93 0.87 16.86
CA ILE A 31 -2.88 1.09 17.95
C ILE A 31 -4.28 0.67 17.52
N PHE A 32 -4.93 -0.16 18.34
CA PHE A 32 -6.32 -0.58 18.19
C PHE A 32 -7.05 -0.61 19.56
N PRO A 33 -8.40 -0.50 19.60
CA PRO A 33 -9.19 -0.56 20.83
C PRO A 33 -9.48 -2.02 21.20
N CYS A 34 -9.43 -2.35 22.49
CA CYS A 34 -9.81 -3.65 23.01
C CYS A 34 -10.36 -3.49 24.44
N GLY A 35 -11.62 -3.88 24.66
CA GLY A 35 -12.34 -3.55 25.90
C GLY A 35 -12.40 -2.04 26.15
N ASN A 36 -12.06 -1.65 27.39
CA ASN A 36 -11.85 -0.26 27.81
C ASN A 36 -10.38 0.21 27.68
N TYR A 37 -9.57 -0.44 26.84
CA TYR A 37 -8.15 -0.11 26.62
C TYR A 37 -7.86 0.17 25.14
N CYS A 38 -6.80 0.92 24.86
CA CYS A 38 -6.12 0.86 23.56
C CYS A 38 -4.82 0.06 23.71
N VAL A 39 -4.62 -0.91 22.82
CA VAL A 39 -3.41 -1.73 22.75
C VAL A 39 -2.45 -1.07 21.78
N LYS A 40 -1.24 -0.72 22.24
CA LYS A 40 -0.08 -0.53 21.37
C LYS A 40 0.55 -1.90 21.13
N TYR A 41 0.46 -2.42 19.92
CA TYR A 41 1.06 -3.71 19.55
C TYR A 41 2.24 -3.47 18.62
N ASN A 42 3.40 -4.04 18.93
CA ASN A 42 4.53 -4.09 18.00
C ASN A 42 4.41 -5.36 17.16
N VAL A 43 4.40 -5.22 15.83
CA VAL A 43 4.11 -6.30 14.89
C VAL A 43 5.23 -7.35 14.89
N ASP A 44 6.47 -6.89 14.75
CA ASP A 44 7.66 -7.76 14.62
C ASP A 44 8.00 -8.48 15.94
N GLN A 45 7.95 -7.77 17.06
CA GLN A 45 8.34 -8.26 18.38
C GLN A 45 7.16 -8.81 19.20
N LYS A 46 5.93 -8.72 18.68
CA LYS A 46 4.66 -9.21 19.25
C LYS A 46 4.31 -8.74 20.67
N TRP A 47 5.02 -7.77 21.24
CA TRP A 47 4.70 -7.22 22.56
C TRP A 47 3.53 -6.23 22.52
N GLN A 48 2.80 -6.16 23.64
CA GLN A 48 1.72 -5.21 23.86
C GLN A 48 2.06 -4.20 24.97
N LYS A 49 1.57 -2.96 24.85
CA LYS A 49 1.54 -1.95 25.92
C LYS A 49 0.17 -1.26 25.93
N PHE A 50 -0.38 -1.04 27.12
CA PHE A 50 -1.78 -0.61 27.26
C PHE A 50 -1.92 0.88 27.57
N ILE A 51 -2.86 1.52 26.89
CA ILE A 51 -3.35 2.87 27.18
C ILE A 51 -4.68 2.68 27.92
N PRO A 52 -4.77 2.97 29.24
CA PRO A 52 -6.00 2.79 30.00
C PRO A 52 -7.04 3.85 29.63
N GLY A 53 -8.24 3.41 29.27
CA GLY A 53 -9.42 4.26 29.10
C GLY A 53 -9.88 4.93 30.40
N SER A 54 -11.09 5.48 30.40
CA SER A 54 -11.63 6.18 31.56
C SER A 54 -12.33 5.25 32.55
N GLU A 55 -12.17 5.53 33.84
CA GLU A 55 -12.85 4.80 34.90
C GLU A 55 -14.38 4.94 34.74
N LYS A 56 -15.09 3.81 34.83
CA LYS A 56 -16.55 3.74 34.60
C LYS A 56 -16.97 4.18 33.18
N SER A 57 -16.09 3.98 32.21
CA SER A 57 -16.40 4.02 30.77
C SER A 57 -17.25 2.80 30.36
N GLN A 58 -18.27 3.02 29.53
CA GLN A 58 -18.99 1.99 28.77
C GLN A 58 -18.22 1.57 27.51
N GLY A 59 -17.02 2.14 27.33
CA GLY A 59 -16.04 1.80 26.33
C GLY A 59 -15.97 2.80 25.18
N MET A 60 -15.06 2.49 24.26
CA MET A 60 -14.66 3.39 23.18
C MET A 60 -15.65 3.35 22.02
N LEU A 61 -15.77 4.47 21.30
CA LEU A 61 -16.66 4.64 20.14
C LEU A 61 -15.95 5.13 18.88
N ALA A 62 -14.94 5.98 19.01
CA ALA A 62 -14.09 6.42 17.91
C ALA A 62 -12.67 6.72 18.38
N LEU A 63 -11.70 6.54 17.49
CA LEU A 63 -10.30 6.93 17.68
C LEU A 63 -9.87 7.95 16.63
N ALA A 64 -8.88 8.78 16.98
CA ALA A 64 -8.08 9.53 16.02
C ALA A 64 -6.66 9.69 16.54
N ILE A 65 -5.66 9.36 15.71
CA ILE A 65 -4.26 9.72 15.98
C ILE A 65 -3.94 11.08 15.31
N SER A 66 -3.14 11.91 15.98
CA SER A 66 -2.63 13.16 15.41
C SER A 66 -1.65 12.87 14.26
N PRO A 67 -1.62 13.64 13.16
CA PRO A 67 -0.65 13.46 12.07
C PRO A 67 0.82 13.46 12.52
N ASN A 68 1.17 14.23 13.56
CA ASN A 68 2.52 14.20 14.14
C ASN A 68 2.82 12.99 15.05
N ARG A 69 1.89 12.02 15.14
CA ARG A 69 1.91 10.77 15.92
C ARG A 69 2.11 10.93 17.44
N ARG A 70 2.02 12.15 18.01
CA ARG A 70 2.22 12.39 19.46
C ARG A 70 0.97 12.20 20.31
N TYR A 71 -0.23 12.36 19.75
CA TYR A 71 -1.48 12.38 20.50
C TYR A 71 -2.51 11.39 19.95
N LEU A 72 -3.28 10.78 20.85
CA LEU A 72 -4.42 9.93 20.53
C LEU A 72 -5.66 10.51 21.20
N ALA A 73 -6.69 10.83 20.42
CA ALA A 73 -8.01 11.17 20.91
C ALA A 73 -8.89 9.92 20.89
N ILE A 74 -9.60 9.68 21.99
CA ILE A 74 -10.53 8.58 22.18
C ILE A 74 -11.88 9.18 22.58
N SER A 75 -12.98 8.83 21.90
CA SER A 75 -14.32 9.10 22.41
C SER A 75 -14.83 7.92 23.25
N GLU A 76 -15.38 8.25 24.42
CA GLU A 76 -15.88 7.33 25.43
C GLU A 76 -17.26 7.81 25.93
N ILE A 77 -18.09 6.89 26.46
CA ILE A 77 -19.23 7.27 27.31
C ILE A 77 -18.87 6.93 28.75
N VAL A 78 -18.68 7.97 29.58
CA VAL A 78 -18.29 7.85 30.99
C VAL A 78 -19.47 8.30 31.84
N GLN A 79 -20.02 7.40 32.67
CA GLN A 79 -21.16 7.69 33.55
C GLN A 79 -22.36 8.35 32.79
N ASN A 80 -22.74 7.77 31.65
CA ASN A 80 -23.78 8.27 30.72
C ASN A 80 -23.51 9.66 30.10
N LYS A 81 -22.29 10.18 30.17
CA LYS A 81 -21.87 11.40 29.46
C LYS A 81 -20.85 11.08 28.38
N ALA A 82 -21.03 11.64 27.18
CA ALA A 82 -19.97 11.62 26.18
C ALA A 82 -18.71 12.35 26.71
N THR A 83 -17.54 11.84 26.38
CA THR A 83 -16.24 12.44 26.76
C THR A 83 -15.22 12.15 25.67
N ILE A 84 -14.32 13.10 25.40
CA ILE A 84 -13.14 12.88 24.55
C ILE A 84 -11.90 12.98 25.43
N THR A 85 -11.13 11.91 25.51
CA THR A 85 -9.87 11.87 26.26
C THR A 85 -8.70 11.90 25.29
N ILE A 86 -7.74 12.79 25.53
CA ILE A 86 -6.54 12.96 24.69
C ILE A 86 -5.30 12.50 25.47
N TYR A 87 -4.63 11.48 24.95
CA TYR A 87 -3.45 10.85 25.52
C TYR A 87 -2.17 11.32 24.81
N GLU A 88 -1.06 11.39 25.55
CA GLU A 88 0.26 11.69 25.02
C GLU A 88 1.08 10.40 24.82
N LEU A 89 1.23 10.00 23.55
CA LEU A 89 1.77 8.70 23.14
C LEU A 89 3.29 8.55 23.32
N SER A 90 4.02 9.66 23.44
CA SER A 90 5.46 9.72 23.75
C SER A 90 5.77 9.34 25.20
N SER A 91 4.80 9.49 26.11
CA SER A 91 4.99 9.19 27.53
C SER A 91 4.82 7.70 27.83
N VAL A 92 5.63 7.18 28.76
CA VAL A 92 5.60 5.78 29.21
C VAL A 92 5.51 5.77 30.75
N PRO A 93 4.43 5.25 31.36
CA PRO A 93 3.16 4.88 30.72
C PRO A 93 2.45 6.10 30.08
N CYS A 94 1.58 5.86 29.10
CA CYS A 94 0.91 6.92 28.35
C CYS A 94 -0.05 7.73 29.23
N ARG A 95 0.22 9.03 29.37
CA ARG A 95 -0.51 9.94 30.26
C ARG A 95 -1.71 10.58 29.55
N LYS A 96 -2.79 10.81 30.32
CA LYS A 96 -3.93 11.64 29.91
C LYS A 96 -3.49 13.11 29.90
N ARG A 97 -3.37 13.72 28.72
CA ARG A 97 -2.94 15.13 28.55
C ARG A 97 -4.11 16.10 28.69
N LYS A 98 -5.31 15.71 28.24
CA LYS A 98 -6.53 16.51 28.38
C LYS A 98 -7.78 15.62 28.37
N VAL A 99 -8.83 16.07 29.04
CA VAL A 99 -10.19 15.48 28.99
C VAL A 99 -11.14 16.59 28.54
N ILE A 100 -12.05 16.29 27.62
CA ILE A 100 -13.08 17.21 27.12
C ILE A 100 -14.44 16.56 27.42
N ASN A 101 -15.11 17.10 28.44
CA ASN A 101 -16.35 16.56 29.01
C ASN A 101 -17.40 17.63 29.37
N ASN A 102 -17.03 18.92 29.30
CA ASN A 102 -17.95 20.04 29.43
C ASN A 102 -18.27 20.56 28.03
N PHE A 103 -19.56 20.61 27.71
CA PHE A 103 -20.11 21.06 26.44
C PHE A 103 -21.27 22.01 26.72
N ASP A 104 -21.39 23.10 25.97
CA ASP A 104 -22.46 24.11 26.12
C ASP A 104 -23.78 23.67 25.44
N PHE A 105 -23.88 22.40 25.05
CA PHE A 105 -24.94 21.78 24.25
C PHE A 105 -25.04 20.28 24.59
N THR A 106 -26.10 19.57 24.18
CA THR A 106 -26.32 18.19 24.63
C THR A 106 -25.59 17.17 23.74
N VAL A 107 -24.87 16.22 24.35
CA VAL A 107 -24.10 15.20 23.62
C VAL A 107 -24.28 13.82 24.24
N HIS A 108 -24.94 12.92 23.50
CA HIS A 108 -25.05 11.51 23.88
C HIS A 108 -23.80 10.70 23.53
N LYS A 109 -23.22 10.93 22.33
CA LYS A 109 -22.00 10.25 21.85
C LYS A 109 -21.29 11.07 20.77
N PHE A 110 -20.00 10.82 20.59
CA PHE A 110 -19.22 11.27 19.42
C PHE A 110 -18.97 10.06 18.50
N ILE A 111 -19.38 10.17 17.23
CA ILE A 111 -19.32 9.07 16.24
C ILE A 111 -18.00 9.07 15.47
N SER A 112 -17.47 10.24 15.13
CA SER A 112 -16.23 10.37 14.35
C SER A 112 -15.34 11.46 14.93
N LEU A 113 -14.02 11.26 14.84
CA LEU A 113 -12.96 12.15 15.32
C LEU A 113 -11.89 12.31 14.24
N ALA A 114 -11.33 13.51 14.11
CA ALA A 114 -10.15 13.76 13.29
C ALA A 114 -9.30 14.90 13.87
N PHE A 115 -7.97 14.81 13.75
CA PHE A 115 -7.04 15.91 14.05
C PHE A 115 -6.70 16.71 12.80
N SER A 116 -6.36 17.98 12.97
CA SER A 116 -5.79 18.81 11.90
C SER A 116 -4.38 18.36 11.50
N PRO A 117 -3.92 18.68 10.27
CA PRO A 117 -2.52 18.52 9.85
C PRO A 117 -1.51 19.05 10.88
N ASP A 118 -1.73 20.28 11.38
CA ASP A 118 -0.87 20.91 12.38
C ASP A 118 -1.02 20.32 13.80
N SER A 119 -1.94 19.37 13.97
CA SER A 119 -2.31 18.69 15.22
C SER A 119 -2.82 19.60 16.35
N LYS A 120 -3.09 20.89 16.12
CA LYS A 120 -3.59 21.84 17.14
C LYS A 120 -5.11 21.89 17.25
N TYR A 121 -5.82 21.42 16.23
CA TYR A 121 -7.27 21.38 16.18
C TYR A 121 -7.78 19.94 16.15
N LEU A 122 -8.97 19.75 16.72
CA LEU A 122 -9.70 18.48 16.72
C LEU A 122 -11.11 18.75 16.20
N VAL A 123 -11.57 17.92 15.29
CA VAL A 123 -12.96 17.87 14.83
C VAL A 123 -13.62 16.65 15.46
N ALA A 124 -14.81 16.86 15.99
CA ALA A 124 -15.65 15.80 16.52
C ALA A 124 -17.08 15.94 15.98
N HIS A 125 -17.70 14.82 15.61
CA HIS A 125 -19.09 14.78 15.17
C HIS A 125 -19.99 14.12 16.22
N THR A 126 -21.06 14.80 16.62
CA THR A 126 -22.02 14.29 17.61
C THR A 126 -23.08 13.41 16.97
N GLY A 127 -23.46 12.35 17.67
CA GLY A 127 -24.59 11.52 17.26
C GLY A 127 -25.93 12.27 17.26
N THR A 128 -26.95 11.60 16.73
CA THR A 128 -28.35 12.02 16.84
C THR A 128 -28.75 12.21 18.32
N PRO A 129 -29.65 13.16 18.64
CA PRO A 129 -30.55 13.88 17.73
C PRO A 129 -30.06 15.25 17.25
N GLU A 130 -28.91 15.77 17.71
CA GLU A 130 -28.44 17.11 17.30
C GLU A 130 -27.64 17.10 15.98
N SER A 131 -26.79 16.08 15.74
CA SER A 131 -25.95 15.97 14.52
C SER A 131 -25.10 17.23 14.25
N ASN A 132 -24.28 17.62 15.23
CA ASN A 132 -23.37 18.76 15.17
C ASN A 132 -21.95 18.34 14.82
N LEU A 133 -21.33 19.08 13.90
CA LEU A 133 -19.89 19.11 13.68
C LEU A 133 -19.29 20.19 14.58
N VAL A 134 -18.30 19.81 15.40
CA VAL A 134 -17.70 20.69 16.42
C VAL A 134 -16.20 20.82 16.15
N TYR A 135 -15.74 22.05 15.95
CA TYR A 135 -14.36 22.40 15.66
C TYR A 135 -13.69 22.96 16.93
N TRP A 136 -12.66 22.28 17.44
CA TRP A 136 -12.01 22.57 18.72
C TRP A 136 -10.56 23.02 18.56
N MET A 137 -10.13 24.03 19.32
CA MET A 137 -8.72 24.20 19.71
C MET A 137 -8.50 23.43 21.02
N TRP A 138 -8.22 22.13 20.88
CA TRP A 138 -8.33 21.16 21.98
C TRP A 138 -7.37 21.41 23.15
N GLU A 139 -6.14 21.89 22.89
CA GLU A 139 -5.17 22.21 23.95
C GLU A 139 -5.72 23.25 24.94
N LYS A 140 -6.50 24.22 24.43
CA LYS A 140 -7.14 25.29 25.21
C LYS A 140 -8.56 24.94 25.66
N GLN A 141 -9.07 23.74 25.36
CA GLN A 141 -10.49 23.34 25.55
C GLN A 141 -11.49 24.34 24.93
N LYS A 142 -11.08 25.13 23.92
CA LYS A 142 -11.94 26.15 23.31
C LYS A 142 -12.67 25.57 22.09
N VAL A 143 -14.00 25.62 22.11
CA VAL A 143 -14.82 25.50 20.89
C VAL A 143 -14.53 26.72 20.01
N MET A 144 -14.20 26.46 18.76
CA MET A 144 -13.84 27.47 17.75
C MET A 144 -14.97 27.67 16.72
N ALA A 145 -15.77 26.64 16.44
CA ALA A 145 -17.05 26.74 15.72
C ALA A 145 -17.93 25.50 16.01
N ILE A 146 -19.25 25.66 15.86
CA ILE A 146 -20.25 24.58 15.84
C ILE A 146 -21.10 24.77 14.60
N ILE A 147 -21.42 23.70 13.87
CA ILE A 147 -22.44 23.72 12.82
C ILE A 147 -23.24 22.42 12.80
N ARG A 148 -24.56 22.51 12.69
CA ARG A 148 -25.43 21.35 12.50
C ARG A 148 -25.27 20.82 11.07
N THR A 149 -24.79 19.60 10.91
CA THR A 149 -24.49 19.03 9.59
C THR A 149 -25.73 18.59 8.83
N ASP A 150 -26.77 18.15 9.53
CA ASP A 150 -28.03 17.72 8.92
C ASP A 150 -29.23 18.03 9.83
N THR A 151 -30.36 18.37 9.20
CA THR A 151 -31.66 18.60 9.83
C THR A 151 -32.56 17.36 9.83
N GLN A 152 -32.33 16.41 8.92
CA GLN A 152 -33.09 15.15 8.82
C GLN A 152 -32.58 14.04 9.75
N ASN A 153 -31.44 14.27 10.42
CA ASN A 153 -30.78 13.33 11.34
C ASN A 153 -30.32 12.01 10.69
N ASN A 154 -29.94 12.07 9.42
CA ASN A 154 -29.30 10.96 8.71
C ASN A 154 -27.95 10.58 9.37
N PRO A 155 -27.56 9.29 9.33
CA PRO A 155 -26.30 8.84 9.90
C PRO A 155 -25.09 9.37 9.11
N ILE A 156 -24.13 9.92 9.86
CA ILE A 156 -22.79 10.29 9.38
C ILE A 156 -21.81 9.22 9.83
N TYR A 157 -20.89 8.83 8.94
CA TYR A 157 -19.96 7.73 9.15
C TYR A 157 -18.52 8.21 9.34
N GLN A 158 -18.08 9.17 8.53
CA GLN A 158 -16.70 9.61 8.49
C GLN A 158 -16.57 11.12 8.41
N VAL A 159 -15.59 11.66 9.12
CA VAL A 159 -15.18 13.07 9.06
C VAL A 159 -13.65 13.13 8.99
N SER A 160 -13.10 14.01 8.16
CA SER A 160 -11.64 14.24 8.12
C SER A 160 -11.30 15.68 7.74
N PHE A 161 -10.11 16.12 8.15
CA PHE A 161 -9.49 17.34 7.64
C PHE A 161 -8.90 17.10 6.25
N ASN A 162 -8.76 18.18 5.48
CA ASN A 162 -7.83 18.24 4.35
C ASN A 162 -6.38 18.03 4.86
N PRO A 163 -5.55 17.16 4.24
CA PRO A 163 -4.18 16.90 4.68
C PRO A 163 -3.24 18.10 4.67
N GLN A 164 -3.57 19.17 3.93
CA GLN A 164 -2.72 20.36 3.77
C GLN A 164 -3.36 21.61 4.40
N ASP A 165 -4.69 21.75 4.31
CA ASP A 165 -5.44 22.91 4.83
C ASP A 165 -6.17 22.62 6.16
N ASN A 166 -5.68 23.19 7.26
CA ASN A 166 -6.32 23.10 8.59
C ASN A 166 -7.73 23.71 8.64
N THR A 167 -8.15 24.52 7.66
CA THR A 167 -9.49 25.13 7.62
C THR A 167 -10.53 24.27 6.92
N GLN A 168 -10.14 23.28 6.12
CA GLN A 168 -11.06 22.46 5.32
C GLN A 168 -11.37 21.10 5.96
N ILE A 169 -12.65 20.76 5.98
CA ILE A 169 -13.21 19.56 6.60
C ILE A 169 -14.20 18.90 5.64
N CYS A 170 -14.08 17.59 5.44
CA CYS A 170 -15.05 16.77 4.72
C CYS A 170 -15.90 15.94 5.69
N VAL A 171 -17.21 15.88 5.43
CA VAL A 171 -18.21 15.11 6.19
C VAL A 171 -19.00 14.21 5.24
N VAL A 172 -19.06 12.91 5.55
CA VAL A 172 -19.67 11.86 4.73
C VAL A 172 -20.67 11.01 5.52
N GLY A 173 -21.83 10.76 4.91
CA GLY A 173 -22.94 10.00 5.48
C GLY A 173 -24.07 9.77 4.47
N ASN A 174 -25.17 9.19 4.94
CA ASN A 174 -26.33 8.89 4.08
C ASN A 174 -26.97 10.18 3.53
N GLY A 175 -26.94 10.36 2.20
CA GLY A 175 -27.37 11.59 1.52
C GLY A 175 -26.50 12.82 1.82
N ILE A 176 -25.34 12.64 2.49
CA ILE A 176 -24.49 13.71 3.00
C ILE A 176 -23.09 13.55 2.43
N PHE A 177 -22.73 14.43 1.50
CA PHE A 177 -21.34 14.76 1.18
C PHE A 177 -21.20 16.28 1.27
N LYS A 178 -20.43 16.77 2.25
CA LYS A 178 -20.31 18.20 2.53
C LYS A 178 -18.87 18.59 2.86
N LEU A 179 -18.41 19.63 2.19
CA LEU A 179 -17.17 20.34 2.53
C LEU A 179 -17.51 21.59 3.35
N PHE A 180 -16.75 21.83 4.41
CA PHE A 180 -16.81 23.04 5.22
C PHE A 180 -15.44 23.71 5.24
N ARG A 181 -15.41 25.04 5.10
CA ARG A 181 -14.22 25.86 5.30
C ARG A 181 -14.42 26.75 6.52
N TYR A 182 -13.47 26.69 7.46
CA TYR A 182 -13.45 27.52 8.67
C TYR A 182 -12.96 28.93 8.32
N ALA A 183 -13.81 29.93 8.53
CA ALA A 183 -13.52 31.34 8.30
C ALA A 183 -14.23 32.22 9.33
N GLU A 184 -13.53 33.26 9.82
CA GLU A 184 -14.13 34.33 10.65
C GLU A 184 -14.80 33.83 11.96
N GLY A 185 -14.38 32.68 12.50
CA GLY A 185 -15.02 32.06 13.68
C GLY A 185 -16.24 31.19 13.36
N THR A 186 -16.50 30.91 12.09
CA THR A 186 -17.64 30.11 11.61
C THR A 186 -17.18 29.00 10.68
N LEU A 187 -17.97 27.93 10.57
CA LEU A 187 -17.82 26.94 9.50
C LEU A 187 -18.82 27.29 8.40
N LYS A 188 -18.32 27.65 7.21
CA LYS A 188 -19.16 27.93 6.04
C LYS A 188 -19.12 26.71 5.13
N GLN A 189 -20.28 26.25 4.66
CA GLN A 189 -20.33 25.13 3.71
C GLN A 189 -19.81 25.61 2.34
N THR A 190 -18.92 24.85 1.72
CA THR A 190 -18.49 25.08 0.34
C THR A 190 -19.59 24.58 -0.60
N ASN A 191 -19.98 25.40 -1.58
CA ASN A 191 -20.95 25.01 -2.61
C ASN A 191 -20.21 24.48 -3.84
N PHE A 192 -20.64 23.34 -4.36
CA PHE A 192 -20.14 22.70 -5.57
C PHE A 192 -21.29 21.95 -6.28
N VAL A 193 -21.05 21.50 -7.52
CA VAL A 193 -22.09 20.81 -8.30
C VAL A 193 -22.41 19.47 -7.65
N ARG A 194 -23.66 19.29 -7.20
CA ARG A 194 -24.09 18.02 -6.61
C ARG A 194 -24.21 16.95 -7.70
N GLY A 195 -23.47 15.86 -7.53
CA GLY A 195 -23.92 14.57 -8.04
C GLY A 195 -25.23 14.14 -7.35
N GLU A 196 -25.84 13.06 -7.84
CA GLU A 196 -27.07 12.53 -7.24
C GLU A 196 -26.88 12.21 -5.74
N PRO A 197 -27.91 12.42 -4.89
CA PRO A 197 -27.79 12.19 -3.45
C PRO A 197 -27.71 10.68 -3.14
N GLN A 198 -26.48 10.17 -3.11
CA GLN A 198 -26.15 8.77 -2.80
C GLN A 198 -25.85 8.59 -1.29
N ASN A 199 -25.85 7.35 -0.82
CA ASN A 199 -25.44 6.99 0.53
C ASN A 199 -23.90 6.79 0.57
N TYR A 200 -23.19 7.91 0.70
CA TYR A 200 -21.73 7.93 0.79
C TYR A 200 -21.28 7.32 2.12
N ARG A 201 -20.43 6.29 2.03
CA ARG A 201 -20.06 5.41 3.15
C ARG A 201 -18.67 5.72 3.71
N SER A 202 -17.72 6.04 2.84
CA SER A 202 -16.32 6.33 3.18
C SER A 202 -15.68 7.34 2.21
N HIS A 203 -14.63 8.03 2.64
CA HIS A 203 -13.85 8.94 1.80
C HIS A 203 -12.37 9.04 2.19
N ALA A 204 -11.54 9.47 1.24
CA ALA A 204 -10.15 9.81 1.49
C ALA A 204 -9.70 10.98 0.60
N TRP A 205 -8.77 11.80 1.11
CA TRP A 205 -8.14 12.88 0.37
C TRP A 205 -6.90 12.36 -0.34
N ILE A 206 -6.78 12.61 -1.65
CA ILE A 206 -5.60 12.28 -2.46
C ILE A 206 -4.65 13.47 -2.58
N SER A 207 -5.20 14.69 -2.66
CA SER A 207 -4.41 15.94 -2.67
C SER A 207 -5.17 17.04 -1.92
N GLU A 208 -4.63 18.27 -1.93
CA GLU A 208 -5.32 19.43 -1.36
C GLU A 208 -6.72 19.67 -1.97
N GLU A 209 -6.91 19.36 -3.26
CA GLU A 209 -8.19 19.58 -3.95
C GLU A 209 -8.94 18.29 -4.31
N ARG A 210 -8.30 17.11 -4.25
CA ARG A 210 -8.87 15.84 -4.72
C ARG A 210 -9.34 14.92 -3.60
N ILE A 211 -10.59 14.47 -3.69
CA ILE A 211 -11.23 13.56 -2.73
C ILE A 211 -11.87 12.40 -3.49
N VAL A 212 -11.60 11.16 -3.06
CA VAL A 212 -12.37 9.98 -3.49
C VAL A 212 -13.39 9.64 -2.42
N VAL A 213 -14.61 9.34 -2.85
CA VAL A 213 -15.75 8.97 -2.00
C VAL A 213 -16.36 7.66 -2.53
N GLY A 214 -16.59 6.70 -1.63
CA GLY A 214 -17.23 5.42 -1.93
C GLY A 214 -18.67 5.35 -1.42
N THR A 215 -19.55 4.67 -2.16
CA THR A 215 -20.97 4.47 -1.80
C THR A 215 -21.28 3.05 -1.32
N ASP A 216 -22.48 2.87 -0.77
CA ASP A 216 -23.11 1.56 -0.63
C ASP A 216 -23.44 0.88 -1.97
N THR A 217 -23.78 1.66 -3.00
CA THR A 217 -24.02 1.21 -4.39
C THR A 217 -22.77 0.76 -5.16
N GLY A 218 -21.63 0.56 -4.49
CA GLY A 218 -20.38 0.11 -5.10
C GLY A 218 -19.77 1.05 -6.14
N LYS A 219 -20.11 2.34 -6.09
CA LYS A 219 -19.54 3.39 -6.92
C LYS A 219 -18.42 4.13 -6.19
N LEU A 220 -17.40 4.52 -6.94
CA LEU A 220 -16.33 5.41 -6.52
C LEU A 220 -16.44 6.72 -7.32
N PHE A 221 -16.45 7.85 -6.61
CA PHE A 221 -16.49 9.18 -7.20
C PHE A 221 -15.23 9.96 -6.79
N LEU A 222 -14.53 10.54 -7.76
CA LEU A 222 -13.42 11.48 -7.56
C LEU A 222 -13.89 12.91 -7.81
N PHE A 223 -13.88 13.73 -6.76
CA PHE A 223 -14.13 15.16 -6.86
C PHE A 223 -12.81 15.93 -6.83
N GLU A 224 -12.68 16.98 -7.65
CA GLU A 224 -11.58 17.94 -7.64
C GLU A 224 -12.13 19.36 -7.45
N SER A 225 -11.69 20.06 -6.40
CA SER A 225 -12.23 21.37 -6.00
C SER A 225 -13.76 21.42 -5.79
N GLY A 226 -14.39 20.24 -5.69
CA GLY A 226 -15.83 20.03 -5.55
C GLY A 226 -16.54 19.53 -6.81
N ASP A 227 -15.93 19.65 -7.99
CA ASP A 227 -16.52 19.16 -9.24
C ASP A 227 -16.17 17.69 -9.50
N LEU A 228 -17.13 16.91 -10.01
CA LEU A 228 -16.92 15.50 -10.34
C LEU A 228 -15.99 15.35 -11.56
N ARG A 229 -14.87 14.63 -11.39
CA ARG A 229 -13.87 14.38 -12.44
C ARG A 229 -13.90 12.96 -13.00
N TRP A 230 -14.14 11.97 -12.15
CA TRP A 230 -14.09 10.56 -12.51
C TRP A 230 -15.08 9.77 -11.66
N GLU A 231 -15.79 8.86 -12.30
CA GLU A 231 -16.69 7.89 -11.67
C GLU A 231 -16.30 6.50 -12.18
N THR A 232 -16.34 5.51 -11.30
CA THR A 232 -16.35 4.10 -11.71
C THR A 232 -17.28 3.28 -10.82
N SER A 233 -17.74 2.15 -11.34
CA SER A 233 -18.48 1.13 -10.59
C SER A 233 -17.57 -0.09 -10.39
N ILE A 234 -17.53 -0.64 -9.17
CA ILE A 234 -16.70 -1.80 -8.85
C ILE A 234 -17.37 -3.06 -9.40
N VAL A 235 -16.89 -3.56 -10.54
CA VAL A 235 -17.41 -4.79 -11.16
C VAL A 235 -16.53 -5.98 -10.78
N CYS A 236 -16.83 -6.60 -9.63
CA CYS A 236 -16.16 -7.83 -9.21
C CYS A 236 -16.45 -8.96 -10.21
N ARG A 237 -15.42 -9.37 -10.97
CA ARG A 237 -15.48 -10.57 -11.82
C ARG A 237 -15.33 -11.82 -10.96
N GLU A 238 -16.24 -12.77 -11.12
CA GLU A 238 -16.02 -14.13 -10.64
C GLU A 238 -15.07 -14.86 -11.58
N THR A 239 -14.08 -15.54 -11.00
CA THR A 239 -13.09 -16.34 -11.73
C THR A 239 -13.67 -17.73 -12.05
N PRO A 240 -13.81 -18.13 -13.33
CA PRO A 240 -14.48 -19.38 -13.70
C PRO A 240 -13.57 -20.60 -13.51
N SER A 241 -13.26 -20.91 -12.24
CA SER A 241 -12.29 -21.94 -11.86
C SER A 241 -12.59 -22.51 -10.46
N ASP A 242 -13.62 -23.37 -10.36
CA ASP A 242 -13.75 -24.37 -9.29
C ASP A 242 -14.78 -25.47 -9.62
N THR A 243 -15.75 -25.22 -10.52
CA THR A 243 -16.77 -26.18 -10.97
C THR A 243 -16.26 -27.33 -11.87
N LYS A 244 -15.01 -27.77 -11.72
CA LYS A 244 -14.43 -28.92 -12.44
C LYS A 244 -13.53 -29.81 -11.57
N LYS A 245 -14.16 -30.59 -10.68
CA LYS A 245 -13.79 -31.97 -10.31
C LYS A 245 -14.80 -32.57 -9.34
N LEU A 246 -15.67 -33.47 -9.84
CA LEU A 246 -16.14 -34.70 -9.18
C LEU A 246 -17.19 -35.46 -10.05
N GLU A 247 -16.93 -35.59 -11.35
CA GLU A 247 -17.54 -36.70 -12.10
C GLU A 247 -16.82 -38.00 -11.69
N VAL A 248 -17.49 -38.85 -10.92
CA VAL A 248 -17.00 -40.19 -10.59
C VAL A 248 -17.88 -41.22 -11.29
N VAL A 249 -17.35 -41.71 -12.41
CA VAL A 249 -17.53 -43.05 -13.01
C VAL A 249 -18.84 -43.78 -12.64
N HIS A 250 -19.76 -43.82 -13.60
CA HIS A 250 -20.74 -44.90 -13.68
C HIS A 250 -20.01 -46.21 -13.98
N GLU A 251 -20.11 -47.22 -13.10
CA GLU A 251 -19.99 -48.61 -13.52
C GLU A 251 -20.93 -49.51 -12.69
N SER A 252 -21.59 -50.41 -13.41
CA SER A 252 -22.67 -51.32 -13.04
C SER A 252 -22.23 -52.38 -11.98
N GLU A 253 -23.08 -53.18 -11.33
CA GLU A 253 -24.45 -53.66 -11.64
C GLU A 253 -25.30 -53.93 -10.36
N SER A 254 -26.56 -54.32 -10.61
CA SER A 254 -27.39 -55.30 -9.88
C SER A 254 -28.68 -54.77 -9.23
N LEU A 255 -29.79 -55.42 -9.59
CA LEU A 255 -31.15 -55.10 -9.15
C LEU A 255 -31.48 -55.78 -7.81
N ILE A 256 -32.39 -55.18 -7.04
CA ILE A 256 -33.69 -55.76 -6.62
C ILE A 256 -34.40 -54.77 -5.68
N GLU A 257 -35.65 -54.41 -5.99
CA GLU A 257 -36.56 -53.77 -5.05
C GLU A 257 -37.29 -54.82 -4.18
N PHE A 258 -37.53 -54.53 -2.91
CA PHE A 258 -38.80 -54.87 -2.23
C PHE A 258 -39.02 -53.93 -1.02
N PRO A 259 -40.26 -53.43 -0.75
CA PRO A 259 -40.50 -52.36 0.24
C PRO A 259 -41.26 -52.80 1.51
N ALA A 260 -41.15 -52.02 2.60
CA ALA A 260 -42.11 -51.84 3.71
C ALA A 260 -41.48 -51.02 4.88
N PRO A 261 -42.25 -50.46 5.85
CA PRO A 261 -43.43 -49.60 5.66
C PRO A 261 -43.49 -48.38 6.63
N SER A 262 -44.40 -47.43 6.35
CA SER A 262 -45.16 -46.59 7.31
C SER A 262 -44.51 -45.98 8.58
N SER A 263 -44.24 -44.66 8.55
CA SER A 263 -44.94 -43.57 9.30
C SER A 263 -45.44 -43.78 10.75
N PRO A 264 -45.51 -42.74 11.63
CA PRO A 264 -45.84 -41.34 11.27
C PRO A 264 -45.11 -40.21 12.07
N ASP A 265 -45.71 -39.01 12.00
CA ASP A 265 -45.50 -37.76 12.76
C ASP A 265 -44.27 -36.91 12.38
N TYR A 266 -44.42 -35.75 11.71
CA TYR A 266 -45.04 -34.45 12.12
C TYR A 266 -44.30 -33.74 13.27
N SER A 267 -44.01 -32.43 13.24
CA SER A 267 -43.93 -31.45 12.14
C SER A 267 -43.47 -30.09 12.67
N SER A 268 -42.51 -29.40 12.04
CA SER A 268 -42.37 -27.93 12.09
C SER A 268 -41.28 -27.40 11.15
N GLU A 269 -41.46 -27.58 9.84
CA GLU A 269 -40.72 -26.75 8.86
C GLU A 269 -41.48 -25.44 8.64
N GLN A 270 -40.79 -24.31 8.67
CA GLN A 270 -41.30 -23.05 8.10
C GLN A 270 -40.40 -22.65 6.94
N LEU A 271 -41.01 -22.60 5.76
CA LEU A 271 -40.31 -22.40 4.50
C LEU A 271 -39.67 -21.00 4.44
N PHE A 272 -38.42 -20.95 4.00
CA PHE A 272 -38.00 -19.87 3.10
C PHE A 272 -38.12 -20.40 1.68
N VAL A 273 -39.10 -19.88 0.93
CA VAL A 273 -39.26 -20.20 -0.49
C VAL A 273 -38.26 -19.34 -1.26
N GLU A 274 -37.26 -19.99 -1.88
CA GLU A 274 -36.44 -19.34 -2.90
C GLU A 274 -37.33 -18.95 -4.08
N LYS A 275 -37.60 -17.65 -4.21
CA LYS A 275 -38.05 -17.10 -5.49
C LYS A 275 -36.82 -16.91 -6.37
N SER A 276 -36.87 -17.48 -7.57
CA SER A 276 -35.92 -17.21 -8.64
C SER A 276 -36.09 -15.76 -9.14
N GLU A 277 -35.43 -14.81 -8.46
CA GLU A 277 -35.32 -13.44 -8.97
C GLU A 277 -34.26 -13.37 -10.07
N SER A 278 -34.56 -12.59 -11.11
CA SER A 278 -33.64 -12.32 -12.22
C SER A 278 -32.39 -11.58 -11.70
N GLN A 279 -31.26 -11.77 -12.40
CA GLN A 279 -29.94 -11.28 -12.01
C GLN A 279 -29.82 -9.74 -12.01
N ASN A 280 -30.40 -9.09 -11.01
CA ASN A 280 -30.03 -7.75 -10.60
C ASN A 280 -28.65 -7.82 -9.93
N MET A 281 -27.59 -7.58 -10.71
CA MET A 281 -26.21 -7.48 -10.22
C MET A 281 -26.07 -6.30 -9.24
N THR A 282 -26.25 -6.58 -7.95
CA THR A 282 -26.01 -5.61 -6.87
C THR A 282 -24.51 -5.40 -6.69
N LEU A 283 -24.06 -4.18 -7.01
CA LEU A 283 -22.65 -3.79 -6.90
C LEU A 283 -22.17 -3.79 -5.44
N PRO A 284 -20.90 -4.15 -5.17
CA PRO A 284 -20.38 -4.37 -3.83
C PRO A 284 -20.04 -3.07 -3.08
N GLN A 285 -20.57 -2.90 -1.85
CA GLN A 285 -20.38 -1.69 -1.03
C GLN A 285 -18.91 -1.34 -0.75
N VAL A 286 -18.60 -0.04 -0.79
CA VAL A 286 -17.30 0.54 -0.39
C VAL A 286 -17.33 1.02 1.06
N SER A 287 -17.11 0.10 2.00
CA SER A 287 -17.08 0.38 3.44
C SER A 287 -15.85 1.19 3.91
N ALA A 288 -14.69 1.06 3.26
CA ALA A 288 -13.45 1.75 3.63
C ALA A 288 -12.57 2.13 2.42
N ILE A 289 -11.82 3.24 2.55
CA ILE A 289 -10.83 3.72 1.59
C ILE A 289 -9.57 4.19 2.35
N ALA A 290 -8.38 3.88 1.83
CA ALA A 290 -7.09 4.37 2.30
C ALA A 290 -6.23 4.87 1.12
N VAL A 291 -5.40 5.90 1.31
CA VAL A 291 -4.58 6.52 0.26
C VAL A 291 -3.11 6.21 0.46
N TYR A 292 -2.37 6.06 -0.64
CA TYR A 292 -0.92 5.80 -0.68
C TYR A 292 -0.29 6.49 -1.91
N SER A 293 1.03 6.57 -1.99
CA SER A 293 1.78 7.37 -2.97
C SER A 293 1.43 7.14 -4.44
N LYS A 294 1.08 5.90 -4.83
CA LYS A 294 0.68 5.56 -6.22
C LYS A 294 -0.83 5.77 -6.49
N GLY A 295 -1.66 5.93 -5.45
CA GLY A 295 -3.12 6.08 -5.59
C GLY A 295 -3.91 5.76 -4.31
N PHE A 296 -4.86 4.82 -4.38
CA PHE A 296 -5.69 4.45 -3.23
C PHE A 296 -6.11 2.98 -3.22
N ALA A 297 -6.38 2.46 -2.03
CA ALA A 297 -7.00 1.16 -1.79
C ALA A 297 -8.45 1.35 -1.36
N CYS A 298 -9.38 0.55 -1.88
CA CYS A 298 -10.78 0.55 -1.46
C CYS A 298 -11.29 -0.87 -1.20
N SER A 299 -12.15 -1.03 -0.20
CA SER A 299 -12.90 -2.27 0.02
C SER A 299 -13.85 -2.53 -1.16
N ALA A 300 -13.87 -3.76 -1.67
CA ALA A 300 -14.72 -4.18 -2.80
C ALA A 300 -15.72 -5.26 -2.33
N GLY A 301 -16.61 -4.89 -1.41
CA GLY A 301 -17.54 -5.82 -0.78
C GLY A 301 -16.85 -6.79 0.18
N LEU A 302 -17.33 -8.03 0.20
CA LEU A 302 -16.90 -9.03 1.17
C LEU A 302 -15.49 -9.58 0.85
N GLY A 303 -14.59 -9.45 1.82
CA GLY A 303 -13.27 -10.10 1.84
C GLY A 303 -12.26 -9.61 0.81
N ARG A 304 -12.51 -8.47 0.14
CA ARG A 304 -11.71 -7.98 -0.99
C ARG A 304 -11.28 -6.52 -0.81
N VAL A 305 -10.05 -6.23 -1.20
CA VAL A 305 -9.52 -4.86 -1.38
C VAL A 305 -9.04 -4.74 -2.83
N LEU A 306 -9.42 -3.66 -3.50
CA LEU A 306 -8.86 -3.29 -4.80
C LEU A 306 -7.87 -2.13 -4.61
N LEU A 307 -6.72 -2.24 -5.27
CA LEU A 307 -5.76 -1.15 -5.42
C LEU A 307 -6.04 -0.41 -6.73
N TYR A 308 -6.09 0.92 -6.66
CA TYR A 308 -6.28 1.82 -7.78
C TYR A 308 -5.08 2.76 -7.90
N GLU A 309 -4.37 2.68 -9.01
CA GLU A 309 -3.19 3.51 -9.30
C GLU A 309 -3.52 4.61 -10.31
N LYS A 310 -2.87 5.76 -10.17
CA LYS A 310 -3.06 6.89 -11.09
C LYS A 310 -2.43 6.59 -12.45
N MET A 311 -3.19 6.78 -13.54
CA MET A 311 -2.64 6.74 -14.89
C MET A 311 -2.11 8.12 -15.32
N GLU A 312 -0.86 8.16 -15.78
CA GLU A 312 -0.16 9.39 -16.18
C GLU A 312 -0.85 10.12 -17.34
N GLU A 313 -1.37 9.39 -18.33
CA GLU A 313 -1.88 9.96 -19.59
C GLU A 313 -3.27 10.60 -19.52
N LYS A 314 -4.11 10.24 -18.53
CA LYS A 314 -5.56 10.55 -18.55
C LYS A 314 -6.13 11.07 -17.22
N ASP A 315 -5.27 11.32 -16.23
CA ASP A 315 -5.63 11.86 -14.92
C ASP A 315 -6.73 11.06 -14.16
N ALA A 316 -6.88 9.79 -14.55
CA ALA A 316 -7.88 8.83 -14.08
C ALA A 316 -7.19 7.66 -13.37
N TYR A 317 -7.95 6.91 -12.58
CA TYR A 317 -7.44 5.77 -11.82
C TYR A 317 -7.79 4.46 -12.51
N ARG A 318 -6.86 3.50 -12.47
CA ARG A 318 -7.05 2.13 -12.98
C ARG A 318 -6.79 1.14 -11.86
N GLU A 319 -7.65 0.13 -11.78
CA GLU A 319 -7.45 -1.04 -10.92
C GLU A 319 -6.10 -1.70 -11.28
N SER A 320 -5.19 -1.79 -10.31
CA SER A 320 -3.88 -2.43 -10.49
C SER A 320 -3.92 -3.89 -10.01
N ARG A 321 -4.54 -4.16 -8.85
CA ARG A 321 -4.64 -5.50 -8.23
C ARG A 321 -5.84 -5.67 -7.31
N GLU A 322 -6.25 -6.93 -7.16
CA GLU A 322 -7.14 -7.42 -6.10
C GLU A 322 -6.32 -8.13 -5.00
N ILE A 323 -6.63 -7.83 -3.74
CA ILE A 323 -6.16 -8.53 -2.54
C ILE A 323 -7.37 -9.16 -1.85
N ARG A 324 -7.28 -10.45 -1.49
CA ARG A 324 -8.36 -11.22 -0.85
C ARG A 324 -7.98 -11.67 0.56
N ILE A 325 -8.97 -11.75 1.45
CA ILE A 325 -8.85 -12.51 2.70
C ILE A 325 -8.68 -14.01 2.36
N PRO A 326 -7.85 -14.77 3.11
CA PRO A 326 -7.67 -16.21 2.88
C PRO A 326 -8.86 -17.02 3.42
N LEU A 327 -9.08 -18.19 2.81
CA LEU A 327 -10.05 -19.18 3.28
C LEU A 327 -9.59 -19.79 4.60
N ASP A 328 -10.43 -19.76 5.65
CA ASP A 328 -10.10 -20.34 6.95
C ASP A 328 -10.19 -21.87 6.88
N GLN A 329 -9.03 -22.53 6.88
CA GLN A 329 -8.90 -23.99 6.81
C GLN A 329 -9.45 -24.72 8.04
N HIS A 330 -9.74 -24.01 9.14
CA HIS A 330 -10.24 -24.57 10.40
C HIS A 330 -11.73 -24.25 10.67
N SER A 331 -12.38 -23.48 9.82
CA SER A 331 -13.83 -23.25 9.84
C SER A 331 -14.59 -24.44 9.23
N ASN A 332 -15.83 -24.67 9.68
CA ASN A 332 -16.71 -25.68 9.07
C ASN A 332 -17.26 -25.23 7.71
N ASP A 333 -17.26 -23.93 7.41
CA ASP A 333 -17.53 -23.36 6.09
C ASP A 333 -16.42 -22.34 5.77
N PRO A 334 -15.29 -22.77 5.17
CA PRO A 334 -14.17 -21.88 4.84
C PRO A 334 -14.55 -20.64 4.02
N SER A 335 -15.67 -20.65 3.30
CA SER A 335 -16.15 -19.47 2.58
C SER A 335 -16.59 -18.32 3.50
N GLN A 336 -16.83 -18.59 4.79
CA GLN A 336 -17.24 -17.60 5.79
C GLN A 336 -16.13 -16.62 6.20
N SER A 337 -14.85 -16.93 5.96
CA SER A 337 -13.77 -15.95 6.15
C SER A 337 -13.79 -14.89 5.04
N ASN A 338 -14.05 -15.29 3.80
CA ASN A 338 -14.14 -14.37 2.66
C ASN A 338 -15.44 -13.57 2.66
N LYS A 339 -16.47 -14.01 3.40
CA LYS A 339 -17.73 -13.28 3.63
C LYS A 339 -17.64 -12.17 4.70
N GLN A 340 -16.45 -11.61 4.95
CA GLN A 340 -16.22 -10.56 5.96
C GLN A 340 -16.22 -9.15 5.33
N GLU A 341 -16.96 -8.20 5.90
CA GLU A 341 -16.82 -6.78 5.54
C GLU A 341 -15.54 -6.19 6.13
N ILE A 342 -14.90 -5.29 5.40
CA ILE A 342 -13.69 -4.57 5.83
C ILE A 342 -14.10 -3.24 6.45
N VAL A 343 -13.80 -3.03 7.73
CA VAL A 343 -14.30 -1.90 8.53
C VAL A 343 -13.32 -0.73 8.54
N CYS A 344 -12.02 -1.00 8.54
CA CYS A 344 -10.97 0.01 8.48
C CYS A 344 -9.73 -0.54 7.77
N MET A 345 -8.98 0.33 7.10
CA MET A 345 -7.73 0.02 6.42
C MET A 345 -6.69 1.10 6.73
N CYS A 346 -5.43 0.73 6.93
CA CYS A 346 -4.35 1.65 7.22
C CYS A 346 -3.03 1.16 6.61
N PHE A 347 -2.29 2.06 5.95
CA PHE A 347 -0.92 1.83 5.49
C PHE A 347 0.09 2.23 6.56
N SER A 348 1.25 1.57 6.60
CA SER A 348 2.42 2.03 7.36
C SER A 348 2.93 3.38 6.85
N PRO A 349 3.63 4.19 7.67
CA PRO A 349 4.21 5.46 7.19
C PRO A 349 5.17 5.31 5.99
N SER A 350 5.82 4.16 5.86
CA SER A 350 6.64 3.72 4.72
C SER A 350 5.84 3.23 3.50
N GLU A 351 4.54 2.97 3.66
CA GLU A 351 3.67 2.26 2.72
C GLU A 351 4.09 0.79 2.42
N GLU A 352 5.08 0.24 3.14
CA GLU A 352 5.53 -1.15 3.00
C GLU A 352 4.50 -2.19 3.44
N THR A 353 3.59 -1.85 4.37
CA THR A 353 2.53 -2.77 4.83
C THR A 353 1.14 -2.12 4.83
N LEU A 354 0.14 -2.93 4.51
CA LEU A 354 -1.28 -2.60 4.61
C LEU A 354 -1.92 -3.52 5.65
N ILE A 355 -2.61 -2.94 6.63
CA ILE A 355 -3.34 -3.66 7.69
C ILE A 355 -4.81 -3.29 7.62
N ILE A 356 -5.68 -4.29 7.73
CA ILE A 356 -7.13 -4.15 7.70
C ILE A 356 -7.79 -4.75 8.95
N SER A 357 -8.95 -4.21 9.33
CA SER A 357 -9.84 -4.78 10.34
C SER A 357 -11.18 -5.19 9.73
N THR A 358 -11.81 -6.25 10.25
CA THR A 358 -13.06 -6.79 9.70
C THR A 358 -14.26 -6.65 10.64
N SER A 359 -15.47 -6.85 10.11
CA SER A 359 -16.71 -6.88 10.89
C SER A 359 -16.81 -8.04 11.88
N LYS A 360 -16.03 -9.12 11.69
CA LYS A 360 -15.89 -10.25 12.64
C LYS A 360 -14.76 -10.06 13.65
N SER A 361 -14.33 -8.82 13.93
CA SER A 361 -13.23 -8.52 14.86
C SER A 361 -11.89 -9.22 14.54
N GLN A 362 -11.57 -9.40 13.26
CA GLN A 362 -10.26 -9.94 12.85
C GLN A 362 -9.32 -8.82 12.41
N LEU A 363 -8.02 -9.06 12.52
CA LEU A 363 -6.96 -8.18 12.02
C LEU A 363 -6.07 -8.96 11.04
N TYR A 364 -5.93 -8.41 9.84
CA TYR A 364 -5.13 -8.99 8.76
C TYR A 364 -4.10 -7.99 8.25
N SER A 365 -2.97 -8.48 7.77
CA SER A 365 -1.84 -7.70 7.26
C SER A 365 -1.30 -8.27 5.95
N ILE A 366 -0.75 -7.41 5.10
CA ILE A 366 -0.01 -7.81 3.91
C ILE A 366 1.15 -6.86 3.67
N ALA A 367 2.30 -7.41 3.25
CA ALA A 367 3.43 -6.62 2.79
C ALA A 367 3.22 -6.24 1.31
N MET A 368 3.31 -4.95 0.99
CA MET A 368 3.04 -4.44 -0.35
C MET A 368 4.04 -4.95 -1.40
N SER A 369 5.26 -5.32 -0.99
CA SER A 369 6.24 -6.00 -1.84
C SER A 369 5.76 -7.36 -2.37
N LEU A 370 5.03 -8.14 -1.56
CA LEU A 370 4.39 -9.39 -2.01
C LEU A 370 3.31 -9.10 -3.06
N THR A 371 2.66 -7.93 -2.98
CA THR A 371 1.73 -7.43 -3.99
C THR A 371 2.41 -6.89 -5.26
N GLU A 372 3.72 -7.02 -5.44
CA GLU A 372 4.37 -6.79 -6.74
C GLU A 372 4.85 -8.10 -7.41
N ILE A 373 5.17 -9.13 -6.61
CA ILE A 373 5.84 -10.37 -7.08
C ILE A 373 4.87 -11.32 -7.82
N SER A 374 3.65 -11.53 -7.33
CA SER A 374 2.71 -12.50 -7.94
C SER A 374 2.11 -11.96 -9.25
N LYS A 375 2.46 -12.51 -10.42
CA LYS A 375 1.81 -12.15 -11.69
C LYS A 375 0.76 -13.17 -12.08
N GLY A 376 -0.51 -12.87 -11.81
CA GLY A 376 -1.68 -13.61 -12.33
C GLY A 376 -2.68 -14.07 -11.27
N GLU A 377 -2.26 -14.19 -10.01
CA GLU A 377 -3.11 -14.59 -8.89
C GLU A 377 -3.43 -13.39 -7.97
N PRO A 378 -4.64 -13.31 -7.38
CA PRO A 378 -4.96 -12.29 -6.40
C PRO A 378 -4.09 -12.47 -5.16
N ALA A 379 -3.54 -11.36 -4.63
CA ALA A 379 -2.70 -11.43 -3.44
C ALA A 379 -3.55 -11.81 -2.22
N GLN A 380 -3.00 -12.54 -1.26
CA GLN A 380 -3.72 -12.95 -0.06
C GLN A 380 -3.21 -12.22 1.17
N PHE A 381 -4.13 -11.77 2.01
CA PHE A 381 -3.84 -11.27 3.35
C PHE A 381 -3.35 -12.40 4.27
N GLU A 382 -2.49 -12.07 5.23
CA GLU A 382 -2.13 -12.96 6.34
C GLU A 382 -2.78 -12.49 7.64
N PHE A 383 -2.98 -13.42 8.59
CA PHE A 383 -3.46 -13.09 9.94
C PHE A 383 -2.36 -12.34 10.72
N LEU A 384 -2.60 -11.06 11.08
CA LEU A 384 -1.67 -10.25 11.89
C LEU A 384 -1.48 -10.85 13.30
N MET A 385 -2.54 -11.48 13.79
CA MET A 385 -2.60 -12.25 15.02
C MET A 385 -3.59 -13.40 14.83
N TYR A 386 -3.53 -14.39 15.73
CA TYR A 386 -4.41 -15.57 15.74
C TYR A 386 -5.90 -15.20 15.66
N SER A 387 -6.72 -16.10 15.07
CA SER A 387 -8.14 -15.80 14.87
C SER A 387 -8.85 -15.52 16.19
N LEU A 388 -9.50 -14.35 16.26
CA LEU A 388 -10.10 -13.80 17.47
C LEU A 388 -11.57 -14.21 17.59
N HIS A 389 -12.14 -14.10 18.79
CA HIS A 389 -13.59 -14.25 18.96
C HIS A 389 -14.34 -13.10 18.27
N SER A 390 -15.33 -13.46 17.46
CA SER A 390 -16.14 -12.50 16.69
C SER A 390 -17.45 -12.10 17.39
N ALA A 391 -17.77 -12.75 18.50
CA ALA A 391 -18.91 -12.47 19.37
C ALA A 391 -18.55 -12.68 20.86
N ALA A 392 -19.47 -12.30 21.76
CA ALA A 392 -19.29 -12.38 23.20
C ALA A 392 -18.75 -13.74 23.69
N ILE A 393 -17.69 -13.71 24.51
CA ILE A 393 -17.15 -14.90 25.18
C ILE A 393 -18.11 -15.29 26.29
N THR A 394 -18.70 -16.48 26.18
CA THR A 394 -19.75 -17.00 27.08
C THR A 394 -19.19 -17.76 28.27
N GLY A 395 -18.02 -18.38 28.11
CA GLY A 395 -17.35 -19.16 29.15
C GLY A 395 -15.84 -19.09 29.01
N LEU A 396 -15.16 -19.20 30.16
CA LEU A 396 -13.70 -19.21 30.27
C LEU A 396 -13.28 -20.19 31.36
N ALA A 397 -12.23 -20.96 31.11
CA ALA A 397 -11.62 -21.83 32.11
C ALA A 397 -10.09 -21.87 31.99
N VAL A 398 -9.41 -22.13 33.10
CA VAL A 398 -7.94 -22.19 33.19
C VAL A 398 -7.53 -23.62 33.54
N CYS A 399 -6.45 -24.11 32.93
CA CYS A 399 -5.84 -25.39 33.32
C CYS A 399 -4.91 -25.20 34.52
N ILE A 400 -5.00 -26.10 35.51
CA ILE A 400 -4.18 -26.04 36.73
C ILE A 400 -2.74 -26.55 36.47
N ARG A 401 -2.54 -27.52 35.56
CA ARG A 401 -1.22 -28.18 35.34
C ARG A 401 -0.51 -27.82 34.03
N LYS A 402 -1.12 -27.02 33.15
CA LYS A 402 -0.54 -26.54 31.89
C LYS A 402 -0.87 -25.05 31.73
N PRO A 403 -0.07 -24.24 31.02
CA PRO A 403 -0.31 -22.81 30.85
C PRO A 403 -1.43 -22.51 29.84
N LEU A 404 -2.59 -23.16 29.97
CA LEU A 404 -3.69 -23.13 29.00
C LEU A 404 -4.95 -22.45 29.56
N ILE A 405 -5.62 -21.65 28.74
CA ILE A 405 -6.96 -21.09 28.94
C ILE A 405 -7.88 -21.59 27.82
N ALA A 406 -9.06 -22.07 28.14
CA ALA A 406 -10.13 -22.30 27.17
C ALA A 406 -11.12 -21.13 27.19
N THR A 407 -11.58 -20.72 26.02
CA THR A 407 -12.71 -19.80 25.86
C THR A 407 -13.73 -20.41 24.90
N CYS A 408 -15.02 -20.12 25.14
CA CYS A 408 -16.10 -20.42 24.21
C CYS A 408 -16.97 -19.17 24.00
N SER A 409 -17.69 -19.09 22.88
CA SER A 409 -18.40 -17.89 22.45
C SER A 409 -19.66 -18.20 21.64
N LEU A 410 -20.53 -17.20 21.51
CA LEU A 410 -21.66 -17.21 20.58
C LEU A 410 -21.22 -17.25 19.10
N ASP A 411 -19.93 -17.03 18.80
CA ASP A 411 -19.35 -17.31 17.49
C ASP A 411 -19.18 -18.82 17.19
N ARG A 412 -19.77 -19.68 18.03
CA ARG A 412 -19.80 -21.14 17.92
C ARG A 412 -18.42 -21.81 17.97
N SER A 413 -17.38 -21.06 18.36
CA SER A 413 -16.04 -21.60 18.49
C SER A 413 -15.66 -21.92 19.94
N VAL A 414 -14.76 -22.90 20.07
CA VAL A 414 -13.97 -23.15 21.27
C VAL A 414 -12.51 -22.92 20.89
N ARG A 415 -11.80 -22.12 21.69
CA ARG A 415 -10.39 -21.76 21.51
C ARG A 415 -9.60 -22.10 22.75
N ILE A 416 -8.40 -22.66 22.56
CA ILE A 416 -7.43 -22.97 23.61
C ILE A 416 -6.20 -22.09 23.39
N TRP A 417 -5.96 -21.18 24.33
CA TRP A 417 -4.85 -20.23 24.33
C TRP A 417 -3.77 -20.70 25.30
N ASN A 418 -2.51 -20.44 24.96
CA ASN A 418 -1.39 -20.57 25.87
C ASN A 418 -1.00 -19.20 26.42
N TYR A 419 -1.09 -19.01 27.74
CA TYR A 419 -0.88 -17.70 28.37
C TYR A 419 0.60 -17.39 28.71
N GLU A 420 1.49 -18.37 28.60
CA GLU A 420 2.94 -18.13 28.67
C GLU A 420 3.49 -17.67 27.32
N THR A 421 3.11 -18.35 26.23
CA THR A 421 3.53 -17.98 24.86
C THR A 421 2.70 -16.83 24.27
N ASN A 422 1.47 -16.64 24.76
CA ASN A 422 0.45 -15.71 24.23
C ASN A 422 -0.06 -16.11 22.83
N ASN A 423 -0.10 -17.41 22.55
CA ASN A 423 -0.51 -17.97 21.26
C ASN A 423 -1.85 -18.73 21.35
N LEU A 424 -2.54 -18.87 20.22
CA LEU A 424 -3.64 -19.81 20.05
C LEU A 424 -3.05 -21.19 19.71
N GLU A 425 -3.29 -22.18 20.58
CA GLU A 425 -2.80 -23.57 20.41
C GLU A 425 -3.81 -24.42 19.62
N LEU A 426 -5.11 -24.28 19.93
CA LEU A 426 -6.20 -25.02 19.27
C LEU A 426 -7.41 -24.11 19.04
N TYR A 427 -8.08 -24.31 17.91
CA TYR A 427 -9.33 -23.66 17.55
C TYR A 427 -10.23 -24.68 16.85
N ARG A 428 -11.53 -24.65 17.18
CA ARG A 428 -12.55 -25.40 16.46
C ARG A 428 -13.89 -24.69 16.50
N GLU A 429 -14.52 -24.58 15.34
CA GLU A 429 -15.90 -24.12 15.18
C GLU A 429 -16.89 -25.30 15.27
N TYR A 430 -18.14 -25.03 15.68
CA TYR A 430 -19.23 -26.00 15.78
C TYR A 430 -20.52 -25.47 15.13
N GLN A 431 -21.51 -26.34 14.93
CA GLN A 431 -22.80 -25.94 14.37
C GLN A 431 -23.69 -25.22 15.39
N GLU A 432 -23.60 -25.59 16.67
CA GLU A 432 -24.34 -24.95 17.77
C GLU A 432 -23.50 -23.91 18.54
N GLU A 433 -24.18 -22.95 19.17
CA GLU A 433 -23.57 -22.01 20.11
C GLU A 433 -23.07 -22.73 21.38
N ALA A 434 -21.90 -22.32 21.85
CA ALA A 434 -21.35 -22.75 23.14
C ALA A 434 -21.63 -21.69 24.22
N TYR A 435 -22.14 -22.11 25.37
CA TYR A 435 -22.53 -21.23 26.48
C TYR A 435 -21.59 -21.32 27.69
N THR A 436 -20.81 -22.39 27.82
CA THR A 436 -19.88 -22.59 28.94
C THR A 436 -18.79 -23.59 28.56
N VAL A 437 -17.59 -23.45 29.12
CA VAL A 437 -16.45 -24.35 28.91
C VAL A 437 -15.70 -24.55 30.22
N SER A 438 -15.25 -25.78 30.48
CA SER A 438 -14.41 -26.10 31.63
C SER A 438 -13.26 -27.03 31.25
N LEU A 439 -12.03 -26.61 31.53
CA LEU A 439 -10.83 -27.43 31.32
C LEU A 439 -10.64 -28.42 32.47
N HIS A 440 -10.34 -29.67 32.12
CA HIS A 440 -9.88 -30.64 33.11
C HIS A 440 -8.48 -30.25 33.61
N PRO A 441 -8.18 -30.36 34.92
CA PRO A 441 -6.88 -29.97 35.50
C PRO A 441 -5.63 -30.56 34.84
N SER A 442 -5.74 -31.68 34.12
CA SER A 442 -4.61 -32.25 33.37
C SER A 442 -4.32 -31.57 32.02
N GLY A 443 -5.21 -30.74 31.50
CA GLY A 443 -5.08 -30.10 30.19
C GLY A 443 -5.09 -31.08 29.01
N HIS A 444 -5.90 -32.15 29.10
CA HIS A 444 -6.13 -33.12 28.01
C HIS A 444 -7.61 -33.29 27.66
N PHE A 445 -8.52 -32.80 28.52
CA PHE A 445 -9.97 -32.91 28.34
C PHE A 445 -10.61 -31.55 28.60
N THR A 446 -11.73 -31.29 27.93
CA THR A 446 -12.59 -30.14 28.19
C THR A 446 -14.06 -30.55 28.17
N VAL A 447 -14.89 -29.96 29.03
CA VAL A 447 -16.36 -30.05 28.98
C VAL A 447 -16.84 -28.76 28.31
N VAL A 448 -17.75 -28.87 27.34
CA VAL A 448 -18.38 -27.71 26.68
C VAL A 448 -19.90 -27.88 26.72
N GLY A 449 -20.60 -26.86 27.20
CA GLY A 449 -22.06 -26.79 27.15
C GLY A 449 -22.51 -26.09 25.88
N PHE A 450 -23.12 -26.84 24.96
CA PHE A 450 -23.73 -26.32 23.75
C PHE A 450 -25.23 -26.08 23.94
N ALA A 451 -25.87 -25.44 22.95
CA ALA A 451 -27.32 -25.31 22.90
C ALA A 451 -28.05 -26.67 22.87
N ASP A 452 -27.52 -27.69 22.20
CA ASP A 452 -28.14 -29.02 22.09
C ASP A 452 -27.86 -29.94 23.29
N LYS A 453 -26.61 -30.00 23.76
CA LYS A 453 -26.07 -31.01 24.68
C LYS A 453 -24.85 -30.48 25.44
N LEU A 454 -24.48 -31.21 26.49
CA LEU A 454 -23.16 -31.11 27.10
C LEU A 454 -22.22 -32.14 26.46
N ARG A 455 -21.06 -31.73 25.96
CA ARG A 455 -20.08 -32.60 25.29
C ARG A 455 -18.75 -32.59 26.06
N ILE A 456 -18.13 -33.76 26.24
CA ILE A 456 -16.75 -33.88 26.73
C ILE A 456 -15.84 -34.22 25.56
N MET A 457 -14.74 -33.48 25.46
CA MET A 457 -13.85 -33.44 24.32
C MET A 457 -12.41 -33.71 24.73
N ASN A 458 -11.70 -34.48 23.91
CA ASN A 458 -10.26 -34.66 23.99
C ASN A 458 -9.56 -33.47 23.32
N LEU A 459 -8.56 -32.90 23.99
CA LEU A 459 -7.61 -31.95 23.43
C LEU A 459 -6.45 -32.74 22.83
N LEU A 460 -6.48 -32.91 21.51
CA LEU A 460 -5.42 -33.54 20.72
C LEU A 460 -4.51 -32.45 20.12
N ILE A 461 -3.31 -32.83 19.66
CA ILE A 461 -2.28 -31.89 19.21
C ILE A 461 -2.78 -30.90 18.14
N ASN A 462 -3.69 -31.33 17.26
CA ASN A 462 -4.26 -30.51 16.18
C ASN A 462 -5.81 -30.49 16.16
N ASP A 463 -6.52 -30.99 17.18
CA ASP A 463 -7.99 -31.18 17.10
C ASP A 463 -8.68 -31.26 18.49
N ILE A 464 -9.93 -30.80 18.57
CA ILE A 464 -10.80 -30.86 19.76
C ILE A 464 -11.97 -31.81 19.47
N ARG A 465 -11.86 -33.09 19.86
CA ARG A 465 -12.83 -34.15 19.50
C ARG A 465 -13.75 -34.54 20.64
N ALA A 466 -15.06 -34.41 20.47
CA ALA A 466 -16.05 -35.00 21.38
C ALA A 466 -15.93 -36.53 21.41
N PHE A 467 -15.96 -37.12 22.60
CA PHE A 467 -15.99 -38.58 22.80
C PHE A 467 -17.14 -39.05 23.71
N LYS A 468 -17.78 -38.12 24.43
CA LYS A 468 -18.98 -38.38 25.22
C LYS A 468 -19.94 -37.20 25.12
N GLU A 469 -21.22 -37.48 24.94
CA GLU A 469 -22.30 -36.50 25.03
C GLU A 469 -23.24 -36.84 26.19
N PHE A 470 -23.88 -35.81 26.75
CA PHE A 470 -24.91 -35.90 27.76
C PHE A 470 -26.14 -35.08 27.34
N PRO A 471 -27.37 -35.57 27.56
CA PRO A 471 -28.61 -34.93 27.09
C PRO A 471 -29.05 -33.72 27.94
N ILE A 472 -28.11 -32.85 28.31
CA ILE A 472 -28.35 -31.60 29.03
C ILE A 472 -28.36 -30.46 27.99
N ARG A 473 -29.56 -30.03 27.59
CA ARG A 473 -29.73 -28.96 26.58
C ARG A 473 -29.44 -27.59 27.18
N GLY A 474 -28.73 -26.74 26.46
CA GLY A 474 -28.49 -25.35 26.85
C GLY A 474 -27.81 -25.19 28.22
N CYS A 475 -26.88 -26.08 28.57
CA CYS A 475 -26.09 -25.98 29.80
C CYS A 475 -25.35 -24.63 29.81
N ARG A 476 -25.57 -23.81 30.83
CA ARG A 476 -25.01 -22.44 30.95
C ARG A 476 -23.87 -22.30 31.96
N GLU A 477 -23.61 -23.33 32.75
CA GLU A 477 -22.48 -23.37 33.68
C GLU A 477 -22.02 -24.82 33.86
N CYS A 478 -20.74 -25.08 33.64
CA CYS A 478 -20.10 -26.36 33.96
C CYS A 478 -18.72 -26.13 34.58
N ALA A 479 -18.31 -27.02 35.48
CA ALA A 479 -17.05 -26.89 36.19
C ALA A 479 -16.46 -28.27 36.52
N PHE A 480 -15.22 -28.52 36.12
CA PHE A 480 -14.42 -29.61 36.68
C PHE A 480 -14.02 -29.30 38.13
N SER A 481 -13.92 -30.37 38.91
CA SER A 481 -13.25 -30.40 40.22
C SER A 481 -11.74 -30.12 40.11
N ASN A 482 -11.11 -29.67 41.19
CA ASN A 482 -9.69 -29.29 41.25
C ASN A 482 -8.75 -30.49 41.08
N GLY A 483 -9.13 -31.65 41.64
CA GLY A 483 -8.49 -32.94 41.38
C GLY A 483 -8.89 -33.57 40.05
N GLY A 484 -9.93 -33.05 39.38
CA GLY A 484 -10.39 -33.48 38.05
C GLY A 484 -11.24 -34.76 38.02
N HIS A 485 -11.40 -35.44 39.15
CA HIS A 485 -12.11 -36.73 39.26
C HIS A 485 -13.65 -36.61 39.16
N LEU A 486 -14.19 -35.41 39.38
CA LEU A 486 -15.59 -35.04 39.20
C LEU A 486 -15.75 -33.86 38.21
N PHE A 487 -16.94 -33.73 37.63
CA PHE A 487 -17.40 -32.46 37.04
C PHE A 487 -18.88 -32.21 37.35
N ALA A 488 -19.25 -30.92 37.41
CA ALA A 488 -20.61 -30.44 37.62
C ALA A 488 -21.15 -29.78 36.35
N ALA A 489 -22.45 -29.94 36.10
CA ALA A 489 -23.16 -29.28 35.00
C ALA A 489 -24.56 -28.83 35.42
N VAL A 490 -24.95 -27.61 35.06
CA VAL A 490 -26.27 -27.05 35.36
C VAL A 490 -27.31 -27.49 34.35
N ASN A 491 -28.40 -28.09 34.84
CA ASN A 491 -29.62 -28.37 34.09
C ASN A 491 -30.79 -27.58 34.71
N GLY A 492 -31.02 -26.37 34.20
CA GLY A 492 -32.06 -25.45 34.68
C GLY A 492 -31.81 -24.94 36.12
N ASN A 493 -32.43 -25.60 37.10
CA ASN A 493 -32.32 -25.31 38.54
C ASN A 493 -31.70 -26.48 39.35
N VAL A 494 -31.17 -27.49 38.66
CA VAL A 494 -30.54 -28.68 39.25
C VAL A 494 -29.08 -28.73 38.81
N ILE A 495 -28.19 -29.14 39.71
CA ILE A 495 -26.79 -29.46 39.36
C ILE A 495 -26.65 -30.97 39.25
N HIS A 496 -26.15 -31.45 38.12
CA HIS A 496 -25.77 -32.84 37.91
C HIS A 496 -24.26 -32.98 38.13
N VAL A 497 -23.86 -33.89 39.02
CA VAL A 497 -22.44 -34.18 39.30
C VAL A 497 -22.09 -35.57 38.77
N TYR A 498 -20.99 -35.64 38.02
CA TYR A 498 -20.57 -36.82 37.27
C TYR A 498 -19.11 -37.19 37.60
N THR A 499 -18.79 -38.49 37.53
CA THR A 499 -17.39 -38.97 37.52
C THR A 499 -16.74 -38.63 36.18
N SER A 500 -15.52 -38.09 36.18
CA SER A 500 -14.76 -37.95 34.92
C SER A 500 -14.25 -39.29 34.38
N THR A 501 -14.00 -40.27 35.25
CA THR A 501 -13.50 -41.61 34.89
C THR A 501 -14.59 -42.55 34.33
N SER A 502 -15.73 -42.68 35.02
CA SER A 502 -16.82 -43.58 34.56
C SER A 502 -17.88 -42.90 33.69
N LEU A 503 -17.93 -41.55 33.70
CA LEU A 503 -18.90 -40.75 32.94
C LEU A 503 -20.36 -41.00 33.37
N GLU A 504 -20.55 -41.47 34.60
CA GLU A 504 -21.83 -41.72 35.24
C GLU A 504 -22.20 -40.57 36.20
N ASN A 505 -23.50 -40.40 36.45
CA ASN A 505 -24.02 -39.41 37.38
C ASN A 505 -23.97 -39.96 38.81
N ILE A 506 -23.27 -39.28 39.72
CA ILE A 506 -23.16 -39.66 41.13
C ILE A 506 -24.25 -38.99 41.96
N SER A 507 -24.49 -37.68 41.75
CA SER A 507 -25.44 -36.93 42.56
C SER A 507 -26.17 -35.83 41.78
N ASN A 508 -27.33 -35.44 42.31
CA ASN A 508 -28.26 -34.50 41.69
C ASN A 508 -28.71 -33.49 42.74
N LEU A 509 -28.04 -32.34 42.76
CA LEU A 509 -28.22 -31.30 43.78
C LEU A 509 -29.46 -30.47 43.43
N LYS A 510 -30.55 -30.66 44.21
CA LYS A 510 -31.87 -30.06 44.00
C LYS A 510 -32.21 -29.11 45.15
N GLY A 511 -32.45 -27.83 44.85
CA GLY A 511 -32.81 -26.84 45.87
C GLY A 511 -32.92 -25.39 45.40
N HIS A 512 -32.27 -25.01 44.29
CA HIS A 512 -32.55 -23.71 43.66
C HIS A 512 -33.97 -23.68 43.11
N THR A 513 -34.61 -22.52 43.29
CA THR A 513 -35.92 -22.17 42.74
C THR A 513 -35.80 -21.29 41.50
N GLY A 514 -34.67 -20.58 41.37
CA GLY A 514 -34.29 -19.81 40.19
C GLY A 514 -33.37 -20.59 39.24
N LYS A 515 -32.91 -19.93 38.18
CA LYS A 515 -31.84 -20.45 37.33
C LYS A 515 -30.51 -20.32 38.07
N ILE A 516 -29.72 -21.39 38.08
CA ILE A 516 -28.35 -21.34 38.61
C ILE A 516 -27.51 -20.49 37.66
N LYS A 517 -26.62 -19.67 38.23
CA LYS A 517 -25.86 -18.65 37.52
C LYS A 517 -24.36 -18.88 37.54
N SER A 518 -23.83 -19.40 38.65
CA SER A 518 -22.43 -19.82 38.72
C SER A 518 -22.20 -20.89 39.80
N ILE A 519 -21.12 -21.67 39.64
CA ILE A 519 -20.70 -22.76 40.52
C ILE A 519 -19.20 -22.64 40.85
N ALA A 520 -18.84 -22.89 42.10
CA ALA A 520 -17.45 -23.02 42.55
C ALA A 520 -17.21 -24.36 43.28
N TRP A 521 -16.06 -24.98 43.03
CA TRP A 521 -15.59 -26.19 43.73
C TRP A 521 -14.72 -25.81 44.93
N ASN A 522 -14.89 -26.51 46.06
CA ASN A 522 -13.96 -26.46 47.18
C ASN A 522 -12.59 -27.07 46.78
N LEU A 523 -11.48 -26.64 47.41
CA LEU A 523 -10.14 -27.14 47.09
C LEU A 523 -10.01 -28.67 47.26
N ASP A 524 -10.64 -29.22 48.30
CA ASP A 524 -10.68 -30.66 48.59
C ASP A 524 -11.69 -31.43 47.72
N ASP A 525 -12.41 -30.76 46.83
CA ASP A 525 -13.54 -31.27 46.02
C ASP A 525 -14.70 -31.92 46.81
N SER A 526 -14.66 -31.86 48.14
CA SER A 526 -15.65 -32.42 49.07
C SER A 526 -16.99 -31.66 49.09
N LYS A 527 -16.95 -30.39 48.69
CA LYS A 527 -18.10 -29.48 48.64
C LYS A 527 -18.18 -28.72 47.32
N LEU A 528 -19.40 -28.35 46.98
CA LEU A 528 -19.74 -27.48 45.84
C LEU A 528 -20.51 -26.27 46.34
N ILE A 529 -20.26 -25.08 45.79
CA ILE A 529 -21.03 -23.86 46.07
C ILE A 529 -21.75 -23.44 44.80
N SER A 530 -23.00 -22.98 44.91
CA SER A 530 -23.78 -22.47 43.78
C SER A 530 -24.55 -21.20 44.12
N CYS A 531 -24.67 -20.29 43.16
CA CYS A 531 -25.53 -19.10 43.28
C CYS A 531 -26.55 -18.99 42.14
N GLY A 532 -27.69 -18.36 42.39
CA GLY A 532 -28.78 -18.29 41.42
C GLY A 532 -29.59 -17.00 41.38
N THR A 533 -30.48 -16.92 40.39
CA THR A 533 -31.41 -15.80 40.21
C THR A 533 -32.53 -15.73 41.24
N ASP A 534 -32.61 -16.71 42.14
CA ASP A 534 -33.47 -16.71 43.33
C ASP A 534 -32.87 -15.94 44.51
N GLY A 535 -31.64 -15.44 44.36
CA GLY A 535 -30.91 -14.74 45.42
C GLY A 535 -30.44 -15.67 46.53
N ALA A 536 -30.34 -16.96 46.24
CA ALA A 536 -29.70 -17.94 47.11
C ALA A 536 -28.22 -18.14 46.72
N VAL A 537 -27.38 -18.33 47.74
CA VAL A 537 -26.10 -19.02 47.67
C VAL A 537 -26.25 -20.28 48.53
N TYR A 538 -25.93 -21.44 47.98
CA TYR A 538 -25.98 -22.73 48.68
C TYR A 538 -24.62 -23.40 48.70
N GLU A 539 -24.28 -24.02 49.83
CA GLU A 539 -23.14 -24.91 49.99
C GLU A 539 -23.65 -26.36 50.06
N TRP A 540 -23.07 -27.23 49.24
CA TRP A 540 -23.48 -28.61 49.07
C TRP A 540 -22.37 -29.57 49.49
N ASN A 541 -22.69 -30.51 50.36
CA ASN A 541 -21.81 -31.63 50.72
C ASN A 541 -22.04 -32.79 49.75
N LEU A 542 -21.00 -33.16 49.00
CA LEU A 542 -21.12 -34.11 47.90
C LEU A 542 -21.18 -35.57 48.36
N THR A 543 -20.62 -35.89 49.53
CA THR A 543 -20.72 -37.22 50.15
C THR A 543 -22.14 -37.54 50.61
N SER A 544 -22.91 -36.53 51.01
CA SER A 544 -24.30 -36.68 51.51
C SER A 544 -25.38 -36.27 50.51
N GLY A 545 -25.03 -35.53 49.45
CA GLY A 545 -25.95 -34.98 48.46
C GLY A 545 -26.88 -33.88 49.00
N LYS A 546 -26.56 -33.27 50.15
CA LYS A 546 -27.40 -32.31 50.87
C LYS A 546 -26.77 -30.91 50.92
N ARG A 547 -27.62 -29.90 51.12
CA ARG A 547 -27.19 -28.55 51.51
C ARG A 547 -26.67 -28.57 52.95
N GLU A 548 -25.53 -27.94 53.20
CA GLU A 548 -25.02 -27.69 54.55
C GLU A 548 -25.36 -26.28 55.02
N THR A 549 -25.11 -25.27 54.18
CA THR A 549 -25.43 -23.86 54.48
C THR A 549 -26.24 -23.20 53.36
N GLU A 550 -27.04 -22.20 53.73
CA GLU A 550 -27.78 -21.36 52.79
C GLU A 550 -27.77 -19.88 53.21
N CYS A 551 -27.51 -19.01 52.23
CA CYS A 551 -27.58 -17.56 52.38
C CYS A 551 -28.54 -17.01 51.32
N VAL A 552 -29.71 -16.52 51.74
CA VAL A 552 -30.81 -16.16 50.84
C VAL A 552 -31.23 -14.70 51.02
N ILE A 553 -30.98 -13.87 50.00
CA ILE A 553 -31.36 -12.46 49.94
C ILE A 553 -32.22 -12.24 48.71
N LYS A 554 -33.54 -12.42 48.86
CA LYS A 554 -34.54 -12.42 47.76
C LYS A 554 -34.63 -11.13 46.93
N SER A 555 -34.00 -10.04 47.38
CA SER A 555 -33.93 -8.75 46.67
C SER A 555 -32.72 -8.62 45.73
N CYS A 556 -31.81 -9.60 45.69
CA CYS A 556 -30.59 -9.56 44.91
C CYS A 556 -30.43 -10.85 44.09
N SER A 557 -30.33 -10.74 42.76
CA SER A 557 -29.98 -11.87 41.89
C SER A 557 -28.46 -12.03 41.88
N TYR A 558 -27.92 -13.18 42.29
CA TYR A 558 -26.49 -13.46 42.20
C TYR A 558 -26.11 -13.92 40.80
N ASN A 559 -24.98 -13.41 40.29
CA ASN A 559 -24.48 -13.67 38.94
C ASN A 559 -23.21 -14.54 38.95
N CYS A 560 -22.35 -14.39 39.97
CA CYS A 560 -21.10 -15.13 40.11
C CYS A 560 -20.84 -15.45 41.59
N VAL A 561 -20.22 -16.60 41.85
CA VAL A 561 -19.75 -17.02 43.18
C VAL A 561 -18.34 -17.60 43.07
N THR A 562 -17.50 -17.35 44.06
CA THR A 562 -16.17 -17.96 44.17
C THR A 562 -15.83 -18.24 45.63
N ILE A 563 -14.98 -19.25 45.85
CA ILE A 563 -14.47 -19.65 47.17
C ILE A 563 -13.02 -19.21 47.32
N SER A 564 -12.59 -18.95 48.55
CA SER A 564 -11.16 -18.77 48.85
C SER A 564 -10.36 -20.08 48.72
N PRO A 565 -9.04 -20.00 48.43
CA PRO A 565 -8.17 -21.18 48.41
C PRO A 565 -8.04 -21.89 49.77
N ASP A 566 -8.37 -21.21 50.88
CA ASP A 566 -8.33 -21.78 52.23
C ASP A 566 -9.68 -22.38 52.68
N SER A 567 -10.66 -22.43 51.77
CA SER A 567 -11.97 -23.07 51.92
C SER A 567 -12.94 -22.42 52.92
N LYS A 568 -12.59 -21.29 53.55
CA LYS A 568 -13.39 -20.68 54.63
C LYS A 568 -14.42 -19.65 54.16
N ILE A 569 -14.27 -19.12 52.95
CA ILE A 569 -14.83 -17.82 52.56
C ILE A 569 -15.58 -17.94 51.24
N ILE A 570 -16.76 -17.33 51.15
CA ILE A 570 -17.58 -17.35 49.93
C ILE A 570 -17.88 -15.92 49.49
N PHE A 571 -17.43 -15.56 48.29
CA PHE A 571 -17.72 -14.26 47.69
C PHE A 571 -18.80 -14.41 46.63
N ALA A 572 -19.89 -13.65 46.76
CA ALA A 572 -20.98 -13.62 45.80
C ALA A 572 -21.19 -12.20 45.25
N VAL A 573 -21.35 -12.06 43.93
CA VAL A 573 -21.59 -10.77 43.26
C VAL A 573 -22.95 -10.79 42.60
N GLY A 574 -23.76 -9.74 42.81
CA GLY A 574 -25.15 -9.71 42.38
C GLY A 574 -25.65 -8.38 41.80
N SER A 575 -26.95 -8.33 41.54
CA SER A 575 -27.62 -7.26 40.82
C SER A 575 -27.61 -5.88 41.51
N ASP A 576 -27.26 -5.82 42.79
CA ASP A 576 -27.07 -4.57 43.53
C ASP A 576 -25.68 -3.93 43.35
N GLN A 577 -24.83 -4.52 42.50
CA GLN A 577 -23.46 -4.07 42.21
C GLN A 577 -22.53 -4.10 43.43
N THR A 578 -22.91 -4.79 44.51
CA THR A 578 -22.05 -5.05 45.66
C THR A 578 -21.40 -6.43 45.57
N LEU A 579 -20.12 -6.50 45.93
CA LEU A 579 -19.47 -7.78 46.24
C LEU A 579 -19.80 -8.12 47.69
N LYS A 580 -20.49 -9.24 47.90
CA LYS A 580 -20.87 -9.72 49.23
C LYS A 580 -19.89 -10.80 49.66
N GLU A 581 -19.04 -10.40 50.58
CA GLU A 581 -18.20 -11.28 51.36
C GLU A 581 -19.06 -11.98 52.42
N ILE A 582 -19.23 -13.29 52.27
CA ILE A 582 -19.62 -14.20 53.35
C ILE A 582 -18.28 -14.60 53.99
N ALA A 583 -17.96 -13.91 55.09
CA ALA A 583 -16.64 -13.70 55.70
C ALA A 583 -15.80 -14.97 55.97
N ASP A 584 -14.46 -14.91 56.04
CA ASP A 584 -13.55 -13.75 56.22
C ASP A 584 -12.38 -13.64 55.20
N SER A 585 -12.48 -12.77 54.18
CA SER A 585 -11.43 -12.08 53.39
C SER A 585 -10.28 -12.86 52.66
N SER A 586 -9.98 -12.69 51.36
CA SER A 586 -10.49 -11.78 50.32
C SER A 586 -10.04 -12.21 48.90
N MET A 587 -10.95 -12.32 47.92
CA MET A 587 -10.78 -12.37 46.44
C MET A 587 -9.69 -13.28 45.78
N THR A 588 -10.13 -14.10 44.83
CA THR A 588 -9.36 -15.16 44.14
C THR A 588 -8.36 -14.67 43.07
N ILE A 589 -7.25 -15.39 42.92
CA ILE A 589 -6.10 -15.16 42.01
C ILE A 589 -5.86 -16.47 41.20
N THR A 590 -4.98 -16.49 40.18
CA THR A 590 -4.50 -17.75 39.57
C THR A 590 -3.79 -18.65 40.59
N PHE A 591 -3.71 -19.95 40.30
CA PHE A 591 -3.14 -20.99 41.18
C PHE A 591 -1.66 -20.79 41.58
N ASP A 592 -0.97 -19.82 40.97
CA ASP A 592 0.42 -19.44 41.24
C ASP A 592 0.58 -18.06 41.91
N ASP A 593 -0.54 -17.42 42.31
CA ASP A 593 -0.63 -16.06 42.86
C ASP A 593 -0.08 -14.93 41.97
N GLN A 594 0.32 -15.20 40.72
CA GLN A 594 0.95 -14.20 39.85
C GLN A 594 -0.03 -13.40 38.99
N PHE A 595 -1.24 -13.91 38.72
CA PHE A 595 -2.12 -13.32 37.71
C PHE A 595 -3.60 -13.22 38.13
N LEU A 596 -4.28 -12.23 37.59
CA LEU A 596 -5.74 -12.08 37.61
C LEU A 596 -6.24 -12.12 36.17
N LEU A 597 -7.45 -12.64 35.93
CA LEU A 597 -8.04 -12.81 34.61
C LEU A 597 -9.43 -12.17 34.56
N THR A 598 -9.74 -11.42 33.50
CA THR A 598 -11.07 -10.83 33.31
C THR A 598 -11.51 -10.90 31.85
N SER A 599 -12.67 -11.50 31.58
CA SER A 599 -13.38 -11.45 30.30
C SER A 599 -14.47 -10.36 30.31
N ALA A 600 -14.93 -9.97 29.12
CA ALA A 600 -16.01 -8.99 28.95
C ALA A 600 -16.95 -9.34 27.78
N ASP A 601 -18.17 -8.79 27.82
CA ASP A 601 -19.23 -9.01 26.82
C ASP A 601 -18.82 -8.60 25.38
N ASP A 602 -17.82 -7.72 25.22
CA ASP A 602 -17.28 -7.30 23.92
C ASP A 602 -16.18 -8.22 23.37
N GLY A 603 -16.14 -9.48 23.82
CA GLY A 603 -15.28 -10.54 23.28
C GLY A 603 -13.81 -10.45 23.71
N CYS A 604 -13.49 -9.56 24.64
CA CYS A 604 -12.12 -9.26 25.05
C CYS A 604 -11.72 -10.08 26.30
N LEU A 605 -10.50 -10.63 26.29
CA LEU A 605 -9.87 -11.28 27.45
C LEU A 605 -8.61 -10.52 27.87
N ILE A 606 -8.57 -10.06 29.12
CA ILE A 606 -7.42 -9.37 29.72
C ILE A 606 -6.75 -10.28 30.75
N THR A 607 -5.45 -10.50 30.60
CA THR A 607 -4.59 -11.07 31.65
C THR A 607 -3.91 -9.93 32.40
N TRP A 608 -3.85 -10.01 33.73
CA TRP A 608 -3.23 -9.02 34.59
C TRP A 608 -2.16 -9.68 35.46
N LYS A 609 -1.01 -9.04 35.66
CA LYS A 609 0.03 -9.51 36.60
C LYS A 609 -0.10 -8.78 37.95
N VAL A 610 0.14 -9.53 39.03
CA VAL A 610 0.08 -9.11 40.43
C VAL A 610 1.50 -8.84 40.95
N PHE A 611 1.67 -7.78 41.74
CA PHE A 611 2.94 -7.40 42.36
C PHE A 611 2.72 -6.96 43.81
N ASP A 612 3.68 -7.29 44.69
CA ASP A 612 3.76 -6.67 46.01
C ASP A 612 4.37 -5.25 45.92
N LYS A 613 4.11 -4.43 46.94
CA LYS A 613 4.35 -2.98 47.00
C LYS A 613 5.82 -2.57 46.80
N ASP A 614 6.74 -3.50 47.01
CA ASP A 614 8.19 -3.33 46.84
C ASP A 614 8.70 -3.68 45.42
N GLY A 615 7.82 -4.06 44.49
CA GLY A 615 8.20 -4.46 43.12
C GLY A 615 8.95 -5.80 43.03
N ARG A 616 8.96 -6.57 44.13
CA ARG A 616 9.51 -7.92 44.20
C ARG A 616 8.38 -8.92 43.94
N GLY A 617 8.58 -9.82 42.98
CA GLY A 617 7.61 -10.89 42.71
C GLY A 617 7.47 -11.84 43.90
N VAL A 618 6.28 -12.42 44.07
CA VAL A 618 5.96 -13.35 45.16
C VAL A 618 6.92 -14.54 45.09
N LYS A 619 7.83 -14.64 46.07
CA LYS A 619 8.74 -15.78 46.18
C LYS A 619 8.04 -16.91 46.92
N ARG A 620 7.87 -18.03 46.22
CA ARG A 620 7.44 -19.30 46.79
C ARG A 620 8.41 -19.75 47.89
N GLU A 621 7.93 -19.89 49.12
CA GLU A 621 8.59 -20.76 50.09
C GLU A 621 8.05 -22.18 49.96
N ARG A 622 8.96 -23.16 50.11
CA ARG A 622 8.74 -24.60 50.13
C ARG A 622 8.16 -25.24 48.87
N GLU A 623 8.99 -26.05 48.25
CA GLU A 623 8.57 -27.20 47.47
C GLU A 623 7.78 -28.16 48.39
N VAL A 624 6.65 -28.67 47.90
CA VAL A 624 5.94 -29.77 48.59
C VAL A 624 6.63 -31.07 48.19
N GLY A 625 7.51 -31.56 49.06
CA GLY A 625 8.17 -32.85 48.88
C GLY A 625 7.17 -34.01 48.92
N PHE A 626 7.36 -34.99 48.03
CA PHE A 626 6.60 -36.23 48.05
C PHE A 626 6.91 -37.04 49.33
N SER A 627 5.90 -37.69 49.91
CA SER A 627 6.08 -38.58 51.06
C SER A 627 6.58 -39.96 50.61
N GLU A 628 7.78 -40.33 51.02
CA GLU A 628 8.31 -41.69 50.87
C GLU A 628 7.65 -42.70 51.83
N GLU A 629 8.01 -43.98 51.67
CA GLU A 629 7.34 -45.13 52.29
C GLU A 629 7.49 -45.19 53.82
N VAL A 630 6.38 -45.45 54.53
CA VAL A 630 6.39 -45.68 55.99
C VAL A 630 6.56 -47.17 56.28
N LEU A 631 7.80 -47.58 56.54
CA LEU A 631 8.14 -48.94 56.99
C LEU A 631 7.71 -49.16 58.45
N VAL A 632 6.63 -49.91 58.66
CA VAL A 632 6.19 -50.39 59.99
C VAL A 632 7.02 -51.63 60.38
N THR A 633 7.43 -51.74 61.64
CA THR A 633 8.24 -52.91 62.06
C THR A 633 7.39 -54.18 62.15
N LYS A 634 8.02 -55.33 61.90
CA LYS A 634 7.35 -56.63 62.03
C LYS A 634 6.79 -56.84 63.44
N THR A 635 7.48 -56.37 64.47
CA THR A 635 7.05 -56.41 65.88
C THR A 635 5.78 -55.60 66.13
N ASP A 636 5.64 -54.39 65.57
CA ASP A 636 4.39 -53.62 65.67
C ASP A 636 3.23 -54.38 65.02
N MET A 637 3.46 -54.99 63.86
CA MET A 637 2.47 -55.81 63.17
C MET A 637 2.06 -57.06 63.96
N GLU A 638 2.99 -57.71 64.67
CA GLU A 638 2.69 -58.89 65.48
C GLU A 638 1.92 -58.53 66.76
N GLU A 639 2.27 -57.43 67.46
CA GLU A 639 1.46 -56.93 68.59
C GLU A 639 0.05 -56.48 68.15
N LYS A 640 -0.07 -55.76 67.04
CA LYS A 640 -1.38 -55.35 66.51
C LYS A 640 -2.18 -56.55 66.01
N ALA A 641 -1.56 -57.59 65.46
CA ALA A 641 -2.25 -58.83 65.09
C ALA A 641 -2.77 -59.57 66.33
N GLN A 642 -2.00 -59.63 67.42
CA GLN A 642 -2.42 -60.27 68.67
C GLN A 642 -3.61 -59.54 69.30
N ILE A 643 -3.54 -58.21 69.41
CA ILE A 643 -4.65 -57.36 69.91
C ILE A 643 -5.87 -57.45 68.99
N MET A 644 -5.67 -57.53 67.67
CA MET A 644 -6.76 -57.70 66.70
C MET A 644 -7.42 -59.08 66.81
N LEU A 645 -6.68 -60.14 67.14
CA LEU A 645 -7.23 -61.48 67.39
C LEU A 645 -8.10 -61.50 68.65
N GLU A 646 -7.63 -60.87 69.74
CA GLU A 646 -8.34 -60.79 71.02
C GLU A 646 -9.59 -59.89 70.94
N LEU A 647 -9.52 -58.79 70.18
CA LEU A 647 -10.69 -58.00 69.80
C LEU A 647 -11.65 -58.79 68.90
N LYS A 648 -11.14 -59.64 67.99
CA LYS A 648 -11.96 -60.40 67.06
C LYS A 648 -12.76 -61.50 67.76
N THR A 649 -12.16 -62.26 68.68
CA THR A 649 -12.92 -63.23 69.50
C THR A 649 -13.95 -62.52 70.37
N ARG A 650 -13.60 -61.37 70.98
CA ARG A 650 -14.54 -60.59 71.79
C ARG A 650 -15.68 -59.98 70.96
N VAL A 651 -15.41 -59.60 69.71
CA VAL A 651 -16.44 -59.20 68.74
C VAL A 651 -17.31 -60.38 68.32
N GLU A 652 -16.75 -61.59 68.17
CA GLU A 652 -17.52 -62.79 67.83
C GLU A 652 -18.44 -63.25 68.98
N GLU A 653 -18.00 -63.15 70.25
CA GLU A 653 -18.84 -63.33 71.44
C GLU A 653 -19.99 -62.30 71.47
N LEU A 654 -19.66 -61.00 71.42
CA LEU A 654 -20.65 -59.92 71.42
C LEU A 654 -21.59 -59.99 70.22
N LYS A 655 -21.12 -60.51 69.07
CA LYS A 655 -21.94 -60.73 67.89
C LYS A 655 -22.94 -61.85 68.09
N MET A 656 -22.57 -62.98 68.71
CA MET A 656 -23.53 -64.04 69.03
C MET A 656 -24.54 -63.61 70.10
N GLU A 657 -24.12 -62.87 71.13
CA GLU A 657 -25.04 -62.35 72.16
C GLU A 657 -26.00 -61.29 71.59
N ASN A 658 -25.49 -60.37 70.75
CA ASN A 658 -26.31 -59.38 70.06
C ASN A 658 -27.20 -60.02 68.98
N GLU A 659 -26.76 -61.08 68.29
CA GLU A 659 -27.59 -61.84 67.34
C GLU A 659 -28.71 -62.60 68.05
N TYR A 660 -28.47 -63.16 69.23
CA TYR A 660 -29.52 -63.76 70.07
C TYR A 660 -30.54 -62.71 70.54
N GLN A 661 -30.07 -61.53 70.96
CA GLN A 661 -30.92 -60.39 71.30
C GLN A 661 -31.67 -59.82 70.09
N LEU A 662 -31.07 -59.81 68.89
CA LEU A 662 -31.75 -59.48 67.64
C LEU A 662 -32.84 -60.50 67.36
N ARG A 663 -32.57 -61.81 67.34
CA ARG A 663 -33.59 -62.85 67.08
C ARG A 663 -34.78 -62.76 68.03
N LEU A 664 -34.58 -62.44 69.31
CA LEU A 664 -35.66 -62.20 70.28
C LEU A 664 -36.46 -60.92 69.99
N LYS A 665 -35.79 -59.85 69.55
CA LYS A 665 -36.44 -58.59 69.13
C LYS A 665 -37.15 -58.75 67.79
N ASP A 666 -36.54 -59.42 66.82
CA ASP A 666 -37.08 -59.73 65.50
C ASP A 666 -38.28 -60.65 65.60
N MET A 667 -38.33 -61.59 66.55
CA MET A 667 -39.54 -62.37 66.81
C MET A 667 -40.69 -61.48 67.31
N ASN A 668 -40.44 -60.64 68.33
CA ASN A 668 -41.41 -59.66 68.84
C ASN A 668 -41.83 -58.62 67.78
N TYR A 669 -40.90 -58.17 66.94
CA TYR A 669 -41.17 -57.24 65.86
C TYR A 669 -41.84 -57.95 64.69
N THR A 670 -41.60 -59.23 64.42
CA THR A 670 -42.32 -59.99 63.38
C THR A 670 -43.77 -60.24 63.81
N GLU A 671 -44.04 -60.49 65.10
CA GLU A 671 -45.41 -60.54 65.61
C GLU A 671 -46.10 -59.18 65.54
N LYS A 672 -45.45 -58.10 66.00
CA LYS A 672 -46.01 -56.74 65.89
C LYS A 672 -46.16 -56.27 64.45
N ILE A 673 -45.24 -56.63 63.56
CA ILE A 673 -45.34 -56.36 62.13
C ILE A 673 -46.49 -57.17 61.55
N LYS A 674 -46.69 -58.44 61.92
CA LYS A 674 -47.90 -59.19 61.50
C LYS A 674 -49.18 -58.51 61.98
N GLU A 675 -49.32 -58.19 63.27
CA GLU A 675 -50.52 -57.47 63.76
C GLU A 675 -50.76 -56.14 63.05
N LEU A 676 -49.69 -55.40 62.73
CA LEU A 676 -49.78 -54.11 62.05
C LEU A 676 -50.01 -54.28 60.55
N THR A 677 -49.47 -55.32 59.93
CA THR A 677 -49.67 -55.71 58.53
C THR A 677 -51.08 -56.24 58.32
N ASP A 678 -51.65 -57.02 59.24
CA ASP A 678 -53.04 -57.49 59.15
C ASP A 678 -54.02 -56.31 59.29
N LYS A 679 -53.73 -55.34 60.17
CA LYS A 679 -54.45 -54.05 60.26
C LYS A 679 -54.29 -53.23 58.98
N PHE A 680 -53.08 -53.09 58.45
CA PHE A 680 -52.84 -52.40 57.18
C PHE A 680 -53.42 -53.13 55.97
N ILE A 681 -53.58 -54.46 55.99
CA ILE A 681 -54.29 -55.23 54.97
C ILE A 681 -55.78 -54.91 55.06
N GLN A 682 -56.39 -54.91 56.25
CA GLN A 682 -57.80 -54.49 56.42
C GLN A 682 -58.02 -53.03 55.98
N GLU A 683 -57.14 -52.10 56.39
CA GLU A 683 -57.23 -50.70 55.94
C GLU A 683 -57.01 -50.58 54.43
N MET A 684 -56.02 -51.27 53.86
CA MET A 684 -55.74 -51.30 52.43
C MET A 684 -56.87 -51.94 51.62
N GLU A 685 -57.56 -52.95 52.12
CA GLU A 685 -58.74 -53.54 51.48
C GLU A 685 -59.95 -52.60 51.57
N SER A 686 -60.14 -51.92 52.70
CA SER A 686 -61.16 -50.86 52.84
C SER A 686 -60.88 -49.65 51.94
N LEU A 687 -59.60 -49.31 51.74
CA LEU A 687 -59.15 -48.25 50.84
C LEU A 687 -59.20 -48.70 49.39
N LYS A 688 -58.88 -49.95 49.07
CA LYS A 688 -58.95 -50.52 47.72
C LYS A 688 -60.39 -50.63 47.24
N THR A 689 -61.31 -51.07 48.09
CA THR A 689 -62.76 -51.05 47.80
C THR A 689 -63.28 -49.61 47.63
N LYS A 690 -62.93 -48.67 48.52
CA LYS A 690 -63.26 -47.23 48.32
C LYS A 690 -62.65 -46.65 47.06
N ASN A 691 -61.40 -46.97 46.73
CA ASN A 691 -60.70 -46.49 45.54
C ASN A 691 -61.31 -47.11 44.27
N GLN A 692 -61.81 -48.35 44.33
CA GLN A 692 -62.51 -49.00 43.23
C GLN A 692 -63.91 -48.41 43.01
N VAL A 693 -64.66 -48.08 44.07
CA VAL A 693 -65.92 -47.31 43.95
C VAL A 693 -65.65 -45.91 43.37
N LEU A 694 -64.66 -45.19 43.88
CA LEU A 694 -64.26 -43.88 43.36
C LEU A 694 -63.73 -43.94 41.92
N ARG A 695 -63.08 -45.05 41.52
CA ARG A 695 -62.72 -45.32 40.12
C ARG A 695 -63.97 -45.51 39.27
N THR A 696 -64.94 -46.32 39.67
CA THR A 696 -66.17 -46.49 38.88
C THR A 696 -67.00 -45.20 38.79
N GLU A 697 -67.00 -44.34 39.82
CA GLU A 697 -67.65 -43.01 39.73
C GLU A 697 -66.84 -42.04 38.86
N LYS A 698 -65.50 -42.08 38.92
CA LYS A 698 -64.61 -41.30 38.04
C LYS A 698 -64.72 -41.74 36.58
N GLU A 699 -64.68 -43.04 36.28
CA GLU A 699 -64.82 -43.61 34.94
C GLU A 699 -66.19 -43.26 34.33
N LYS A 700 -67.24 -43.21 35.15
CA LYS A 700 -68.59 -42.78 34.75
C LYS A 700 -68.67 -41.26 34.51
N GLN A 701 -67.98 -40.45 35.32
CA GLN A 701 -67.85 -39.00 35.07
C GLN A 701 -67.00 -38.72 33.81
N GLU A 702 -65.87 -39.40 33.65
CA GLU A 702 -65.02 -39.32 32.46
C GLU A 702 -65.73 -39.79 31.20
N ALA A 703 -66.54 -40.86 31.26
CA ALA A 703 -67.41 -41.25 30.15
C ALA A 703 -68.41 -40.13 29.79
N SER A 704 -69.09 -39.54 30.79
CA SER A 704 -70.02 -38.43 30.54
C SER A 704 -69.36 -37.12 30.07
N HIS A 705 -68.09 -36.91 30.44
CA HIS A 705 -67.31 -35.77 29.99
C HIS A 705 -66.77 -36.01 28.58
N ASN A 706 -66.31 -37.22 28.27
CA ASN A 706 -65.87 -37.62 26.95
C ASN A 706 -67.01 -37.50 25.94
N THR A 707 -68.23 -37.96 26.24
CA THR A 707 -69.37 -37.78 25.31
C THR A 707 -69.74 -36.31 25.11
N TYR A 708 -69.62 -35.46 26.15
CA TYR A 708 -69.80 -34.01 26.03
C TYR A 708 -68.68 -33.34 25.20
N VAL A 709 -67.45 -33.84 25.31
CA VAL A 709 -66.30 -33.38 24.53
C VAL A 709 -66.39 -33.86 23.08
N GLU A 710 -66.89 -35.08 22.82
CA GLU A 710 -67.19 -35.60 21.47
C GLU A 710 -68.28 -34.76 20.79
N ASP A 711 -69.38 -34.44 21.48
CA ASP A 711 -70.43 -33.52 20.99
C ASP A 711 -69.89 -32.11 20.66
N LEU A 712 -68.88 -31.64 21.40
CA LEU A 712 -68.26 -30.34 21.20
C LEU A 712 -67.21 -30.38 20.07
N LEU A 713 -66.45 -31.47 19.95
CA LEU A 713 -65.50 -31.73 18.87
C LEU A 713 -66.21 -31.97 17.54
N GLU A 714 -67.36 -32.65 17.50
CA GLU A 714 -68.20 -32.74 16.29
C GLU A 714 -68.61 -31.34 15.80
N LYS A 715 -68.99 -30.43 16.71
CA LYS A 715 -69.37 -29.06 16.34
C LYS A 715 -68.18 -28.26 15.83
N GLN A 716 -67.06 -28.28 16.56
CA GLN A 716 -65.84 -27.58 16.11
C GLN A 716 -65.27 -28.18 14.82
N SER A 717 -65.41 -29.48 14.60
CA SER A 717 -65.04 -30.16 13.35
C SER A 717 -65.91 -29.71 12.17
N ARG A 718 -67.24 -29.58 12.36
CA ARG A 718 -68.14 -29.03 11.33
C ARG A 718 -67.85 -27.55 11.04
N GLU A 719 -67.66 -26.74 12.08
CA GLU A 719 -67.29 -25.32 11.93
C GLU A 719 -65.93 -25.15 11.23
N LEU A 720 -64.95 -26.02 11.51
CA LEU A 720 -63.68 -26.08 10.78
C LEU A 720 -63.88 -26.49 9.33
N GLN A 721 -64.66 -27.54 9.04
CA GLN A 721 -64.93 -28.00 7.67
C GLN A 721 -65.65 -26.94 6.83
N ASP A 722 -66.60 -26.19 7.40
CA ASP A 722 -67.28 -25.08 6.71
C ASP A 722 -66.30 -23.92 6.41
N ILE A 723 -65.40 -23.61 7.36
CA ILE A 723 -64.34 -22.59 7.18
C ILE A 723 -63.30 -23.05 6.15
N GLU A 724 -62.87 -24.31 6.18
CA GLU A 724 -61.95 -24.91 5.20
C GLU A 724 -62.57 -24.92 3.81
N CYS A 725 -63.84 -25.32 3.67
CA CYS A 725 -64.55 -25.29 2.39
C CYS A 725 -64.64 -23.87 1.83
N CYS A 726 -64.99 -22.88 2.67
CA CYS A 726 -65.04 -21.47 2.30
C CYS A 726 -63.66 -20.90 1.92
N ASN A 727 -62.59 -21.34 2.58
CA ASN A 727 -61.22 -20.90 2.28
C ASN A 727 -60.65 -21.59 1.04
N ASN A 728 -60.92 -22.88 0.84
CA ASN A 728 -60.57 -23.61 -0.38
C ASN A 728 -61.26 -23.01 -1.61
N GLN A 729 -62.52 -22.57 -1.49
CA GLN A 729 -63.22 -21.89 -2.59
C GLN A 729 -62.60 -20.52 -2.93
N LYS A 730 -62.12 -19.75 -1.93
CA LYS A 730 -61.35 -18.51 -2.18
C LYS A 730 -60.00 -18.81 -2.80
N LEU A 731 -59.29 -19.84 -2.32
CA LEU A 731 -57.99 -20.25 -2.82
C LEU A 731 -58.08 -20.69 -4.30
N LEU A 732 -59.16 -21.38 -4.69
CA LEU A 732 -59.43 -21.74 -6.08
C LEU A 732 -59.58 -20.50 -6.98
N LEU A 733 -60.37 -19.51 -6.54
CA LEU A 733 -60.56 -18.25 -7.29
C LEU A 733 -59.28 -17.41 -7.38
N GLU A 734 -58.43 -17.41 -6.35
CA GLU A 734 -57.13 -16.73 -6.40
C GLU A 734 -56.11 -17.50 -7.25
N TYR A 735 -56.21 -18.82 -7.32
CA TYR A 735 -55.42 -19.68 -8.21
C TYR A 735 -55.82 -19.49 -9.69
N GLU A 736 -57.12 -19.36 -10.01
CA GLU A 736 -57.59 -19.01 -11.36
C GLU A 736 -57.06 -17.64 -11.81
N LYS A 737 -57.12 -16.61 -10.94
CA LYS A 737 -56.48 -15.31 -11.20
C LYS A 737 -54.98 -15.42 -11.39
N TYR A 738 -54.30 -16.25 -10.59
CA TYR A 738 -52.86 -16.47 -10.71
C TYR A 738 -52.52 -17.12 -12.05
N GLN A 739 -53.28 -18.12 -12.51
CA GLN A 739 -53.11 -18.73 -13.83
C GLN A 739 -53.38 -17.72 -14.96
N GLU A 740 -54.41 -16.88 -14.88
CA GLU A 740 -54.62 -15.79 -15.85
C GLU A 740 -53.45 -14.80 -15.89
N LEU A 741 -52.92 -14.42 -14.72
CA LEU A 741 -51.82 -13.48 -14.60
C LEU A 741 -50.50 -14.08 -15.12
N GLN A 742 -50.26 -15.37 -14.83
CA GLN A 742 -49.13 -16.13 -15.36
C GLN A 742 -49.21 -16.24 -16.88
N LEU A 743 -50.38 -16.54 -17.46
CA LEU A 743 -50.58 -16.61 -18.91
C LEU A 743 -50.40 -15.23 -19.58
N LYS A 744 -50.82 -14.13 -18.93
CA LYS A 744 -50.57 -12.76 -19.38
C LYS A 744 -49.08 -12.40 -19.31
N SER A 745 -48.39 -12.77 -18.23
CA SER A 745 -46.95 -12.58 -18.09
C SER A 745 -46.16 -13.35 -19.15
N GLN A 746 -46.57 -14.59 -19.43
CA GLN A 746 -45.93 -15.44 -20.43
C GLN A 746 -46.08 -14.86 -21.85
N ARG A 747 -47.27 -14.39 -22.23
CA ARG A 747 -47.48 -13.68 -23.51
C ARG A 747 -46.69 -12.38 -23.62
N MET A 748 -46.65 -11.57 -22.55
CA MET A 748 -45.83 -10.36 -22.51
C MET A 748 -44.34 -10.71 -22.71
N GLN A 749 -43.87 -11.80 -22.10
CA GLN A 749 -42.50 -12.26 -22.24
C GLN A 749 -42.21 -12.80 -23.65
N GLU A 750 -43.12 -13.55 -24.26
CA GLU A 750 -43.04 -13.98 -25.67
C GLU A 750 -42.97 -12.78 -26.64
N GLU A 751 -43.77 -11.74 -26.41
CA GLU A 751 -43.74 -10.49 -27.18
C GLU A 751 -42.43 -9.70 -26.98
N TYR A 752 -41.92 -9.60 -25.74
CA TYR A 752 -40.63 -8.96 -25.47
C TYR A 752 -39.45 -9.74 -26.04
N GLU A 753 -39.42 -11.06 -25.91
CA GLU A 753 -38.39 -11.88 -26.56
C GLU A 753 -38.44 -11.77 -28.08
N LYS A 754 -39.64 -11.67 -28.67
CA LYS A 754 -39.76 -11.43 -30.12
C LYS A 754 -39.19 -10.06 -30.48
N GLN A 755 -39.57 -9.00 -29.76
CA GLN A 755 -38.97 -7.67 -29.97
C GLN A 755 -37.45 -7.68 -29.76
N LEU A 756 -36.92 -8.50 -28.85
CA LEU A 756 -35.48 -8.65 -28.65
C LEU A 756 -34.83 -9.32 -29.87
N ARG A 757 -35.36 -10.45 -30.34
CA ARG A 757 -34.89 -11.17 -31.55
C ARG A 757 -34.94 -10.28 -32.80
N ASP A 758 -36.06 -9.58 -33.03
CA ASP A 758 -36.22 -8.66 -34.16
C ASP A 758 -35.19 -7.49 -34.08
N ASN A 759 -34.81 -7.04 -32.87
CA ASN A 759 -33.75 -6.04 -32.64
C ASN A 759 -32.32 -6.60 -32.65
N GLU A 760 -32.12 -7.90 -32.47
CA GLU A 760 -30.82 -8.57 -32.57
C GLU A 760 -30.51 -8.90 -34.04
N GLU A 761 -31.49 -9.40 -34.79
CA GLU A 761 -31.36 -9.70 -36.22
C GLU A 761 -31.05 -8.42 -37.03
N THR A 762 -31.79 -7.32 -36.78
CA THR A 762 -31.51 -6.02 -37.42
C THR A 762 -30.16 -5.42 -37.04
N LYS A 763 -29.65 -5.69 -35.83
CA LYS A 763 -28.28 -5.30 -35.43
C LYS A 763 -27.21 -6.20 -36.06
N SER A 764 -27.47 -7.49 -36.25
CA SER A 764 -26.55 -8.41 -36.94
C SER A 764 -26.41 -7.98 -38.40
N GLN A 765 -27.53 -7.73 -39.08
CA GLN A 765 -27.54 -7.23 -40.46
C GLN A 765 -26.77 -5.89 -40.59
N ALA A 766 -27.01 -4.93 -39.69
CA ALA A 766 -26.26 -3.66 -39.68
C ALA A 766 -24.77 -3.81 -39.32
N LEU A 767 -24.39 -4.85 -38.56
CA LEU A 767 -22.99 -5.19 -38.28
C LEU A 767 -22.33 -5.89 -39.47
N GLU A 768 -23.06 -6.75 -40.18
CA GLU A 768 -22.61 -7.43 -41.40
C GLU A 768 -22.37 -6.41 -42.53
N GLU A 769 -23.35 -5.54 -42.82
CA GLU A 769 -23.19 -4.43 -43.79
C GLU A 769 -22.00 -3.52 -43.46
N LEU A 770 -21.80 -3.20 -42.17
CA LEU A 770 -20.68 -2.36 -41.72
C LEU A 770 -19.34 -3.11 -41.80
N THR A 771 -19.34 -4.43 -41.60
CA THR A 771 -18.15 -5.28 -41.71
C THR A 771 -17.75 -5.42 -43.17
N GLU A 772 -18.68 -5.74 -44.08
CA GLU A 772 -18.42 -5.77 -45.54
C GLU A 772 -17.91 -4.41 -46.04
N TYR A 773 -18.49 -3.30 -45.59
CA TYR A 773 -18.01 -1.96 -45.92
C TYR A 773 -16.55 -1.73 -45.47
N TYR A 774 -16.18 -2.16 -44.25
CA TYR A 774 -14.80 -2.02 -43.77
C TYR A 774 -13.84 -3.01 -44.41
N GLU A 775 -14.25 -4.25 -44.70
CA GLU A 775 -13.42 -5.23 -45.41
C GLU A 775 -13.14 -4.78 -46.85
N ALA A 776 -14.14 -4.31 -47.58
CA ALA A 776 -13.95 -3.73 -48.91
C ALA A 776 -12.96 -2.54 -48.89
N LYS A 777 -13.06 -1.68 -47.88
CA LYS A 777 -12.17 -0.52 -47.68
C LYS A 777 -10.75 -0.91 -47.24
N LEU A 778 -10.62 -2.02 -46.51
CA LEU A 778 -9.33 -2.59 -46.11
C LEU A 778 -8.67 -3.26 -47.32
N HIS A 779 -9.44 -3.92 -48.18
CA HIS A 779 -8.98 -4.51 -49.45
C HIS A 779 -8.55 -3.42 -50.45
N GLU A 780 -9.32 -2.34 -50.60
CA GLU A 780 -8.94 -1.14 -51.37
C GLU A 780 -7.60 -0.56 -50.89
N LYS A 781 -7.41 -0.45 -49.56
CA LYS A 781 -6.17 0.06 -48.97
C LYS A 781 -5.01 -0.93 -49.01
N ALA A 782 -5.27 -2.24 -49.06
CA ALA A 782 -4.25 -3.26 -49.35
C ALA A 782 -3.78 -3.17 -50.81
N SER A 783 -4.70 -3.05 -51.77
CA SER A 783 -4.37 -2.88 -53.20
C SER A 783 -3.50 -1.64 -53.43
N LEU A 784 -3.84 -0.50 -52.83
CA LEU A 784 -3.05 0.73 -52.93
C LEU A 784 -1.67 0.62 -52.24
N LEU A 785 -1.54 -0.24 -51.22
CA LEU A 785 -0.25 -0.52 -50.58
C LEU A 785 0.63 -1.44 -51.45
N GLU A 786 0.03 -2.40 -52.15
CA GLU A 786 0.72 -3.30 -53.06
C GLU A 786 1.19 -2.57 -54.32
N GLU A 787 0.33 -1.73 -54.91
CA GLU A 787 0.65 -0.82 -56.02
C GLU A 787 1.83 0.12 -55.64
N ALA A 788 1.76 0.78 -54.49
CA ALA A 788 2.85 1.63 -54.00
C ALA A 788 4.14 0.84 -53.64
N GLN A 789 4.05 -0.45 -53.28
CA GLN A 789 5.22 -1.31 -53.09
C GLN A 789 5.87 -1.72 -54.40
N ASP A 790 5.08 -2.02 -55.44
CA ASP A 790 5.62 -2.37 -56.76
C ASP A 790 6.18 -1.15 -57.51
N ASP A 791 5.58 0.04 -57.37
CA ASP A 791 6.18 1.31 -57.78
C ASP A 791 7.56 1.51 -57.12
N ALA A 792 7.65 1.32 -55.79
CA ALA A 792 8.92 1.43 -55.07
C ALA A 792 9.94 0.35 -55.50
N ARG A 793 9.50 -0.87 -55.81
CA ARG A 793 10.35 -1.95 -56.37
C ARG A 793 10.76 -1.68 -57.82
N GLN A 794 9.99 -0.91 -58.58
CA GLN A 794 10.36 -0.50 -59.93
C GLN A 794 11.39 0.64 -59.87
N GLN A 795 11.13 1.70 -59.09
CA GLN A 795 12.11 2.78 -58.87
C GLN A 795 13.44 2.26 -58.32
N MET A 796 13.43 1.27 -57.42
CA MET A 796 14.65 0.61 -56.95
C MET A 796 15.41 -0.12 -58.06
N ARG A 797 14.71 -0.78 -58.99
CA ARG A 797 15.33 -1.44 -60.16
C ARG A 797 15.89 -0.44 -61.16
N GLU A 798 15.17 0.64 -61.45
CA GLU A 798 15.64 1.74 -62.30
C GLU A 798 16.86 2.45 -61.69
N PHE A 799 16.89 2.61 -60.36
CA PHE A 799 18.06 3.11 -59.64
C PHE A 799 19.25 2.14 -59.69
N GLU A 800 19.01 0.83 -59.58
CA GLU A 800 20.06 -0.19 -59.66
C GLU A 800 20.65 -0.33 -61.07
N GLU A 801 19.82 -0.21 -62.12
CA GLU A 801 20.28 -0.17 -63.52
C GLU A 801 21.04 1.13 -63.85
N THR A 802 20.56 2.30 -63.41
CA THR A 802 21.28 3.57 -63.63
C THR A 802 22.59 3.64 -62.86
N LYS A 803 22.63 3.14 -61.62
CA LYS A 803 23.88 2.93 -60.87
C LYS A 803 24.86 2.02 -61.62
N LYS A 804 24.38 0.91 -62.20
CA LYS A 804 25.21 0.01 -63.01
C LYS A 804 25.72 0.64 -64.31
N GLN A 805 24.92 1.50 -64.96
CA GLN A 805 25.40 2.27 -66.12
C GLN A 805 26.52 3.24 -65.73
N ILE A 806 26.40 3.92 -64.59
CA ILE A 806 27.46 4.80 -64.05
C ILE A 806 28.72 3.98 -63.75
N GLU A 807 28.61 2.83 -63.10
CA GLU A 807 29.75 1.93 -62.83
C GLU A 807 30.41 1.43 -64.13
N GLU A 808 29.64 1.06 -65.15
CA GLU A 808 30.17 0.63 -66.47
C GLU A 808 30.78 1.75 -67.31
N ASP A 809 30.36 3.00 -67.11
CA ASP A 809 30.94 4.19 -67.74
C ASP A 809 32.20 4.66 -66.99
N GLU A 810 32.23 4.64 -65.65
CA GLU A 810 33.42 4.89 -64.83
C GLU A 810 34.54 3.86 -65.11
N ASP A 811 34.22 2.55 -65.16
CA ASP A 811 35.18 1.51 -65.55
C ASP A 811 35.71 1.73 -66.98
N ARG A 812 34.88 2.27 -67.88
CA ARG A 812 35.31 2.66 -69.23
C ARG A 812 36.24 3.86 -69.20
N GLU A 813 35.96 4.92 -68.44
CA GLU A 813 36.88 6.04 -68.28
C GLU A 813 38.21 5.59 -67.66
N ILE A 814 38.18 4.74 -66.63
CA ILE A 814 39.37 4.17 -65.98
C ILE A 814 40.20 3.36 -66.99
N GLN A 815 39.57 2.52 -67.82
CA GLN A 815 40.26 1.75 -68.86
C GLN A 815 40.83 2.67 -69.97
N ASP A 816 40.13 3.74 -70.33
CA ASP A 816 40.56 4.69 -71.36
C ASP A 816 41.72 5.58 -70.84
N ILE A 817 41.69 5.96 -69.56
CA ILE A 817 42.80 6.61 -68.84
C ILE A 817 44.00 5.66 -68.76
N LYS A 818 43.79 4.40 -68.38
CA LYS A 818 44.84 3.38 -68.28
C LYS A 818 45.51 3.12 -69.64
N THR A 819 44.76 2.98 -70.72
CA THR A 819 45.34 2.79 -72.07
C THR A 819 46.09 4.04 -72.55
N LYS A 820 45.62 5.27 -72.23
CA LYS A 820 46.39 6.51 -72.45
C LYS A 820 47.72 6.51 -71.68
N TYR A 821 47.73 6.05 -70.42
CA TYR A 821 48.97 5.92 -69.63
C TYR A 821 49.89 4.79 -70.13
N GLU A 822 49.37 3.63 -70.51
CA GLU A 822 50.16 2.53 -71.11
C GLU A 822 50.75 2.90 -72.47
N LYS A 823 50.06 3.75 -73.24
CA LYS A 823 50.59 4.33 -74.48
C LYS A 823 51.73 5.30 -74.20
N ARG A 824 51.53 6.28 -73.31
CA ARG A 824 52.60 7.21 -72.86
C ARG A 824 53.82 6.46 -72.31
N LEU A 825 53.59 5.39 -71.53
CA LEU A 825 54.67 4.55 -70.97
C LEU A 825 55.42 3.74 -72.06
N ARG A 826 54.77 3.40 -73.17
CA ARG A 826 55.42 2.82 -74.35
C ARG A 826 56.26 3.86 -75.09
N GLU A 827 55.69 5.05 -75.35
CA GLU A 827 56.37 6.16 -76.01
C GLU A 827 57.62 6.61 -75.21
N GLU A 828 57.52 6.72 -73.89
CA GLU A 828 58.67 6.92 -72.98
C GLU A 828 59.70 5.80 -73.08
N LYS A 829 59.29 4.52 -73.05
CA LYS A 829 60.24 3.39 -73.15
C LYS A 829 60.97 3.34 -74.50
N GLU A 830 60.29 3.67 -75.60
CA GLU A 830 60.92 3.79 -76.91
C GLU A 830 61.86 4.99 -77.00
N ALA A 831 61.48 6.15 -76.44
CA ALA A 831 62.38 7.31 -76.33
C ALA A 831 63.62 6.97 -75.49
N ASN A 832 63.45 6.28 -74.36
CA ASN A 832 64.55 5.85 -73.49
C ASN A 832 65.50 4.85 -74.19
N LEU A 833 64.97 3.97 -75.04
CA LEU A 833 65.76 3.07 -75.90
C LEU A 833 66.53 3.82 -77.00
N ARG A 834 65.90 4.80 -77.68
CA ARG A 834 66.58 5.66 -78.66
C ARG A 834 67.71 6.47 -78.02
N LEU A 835 67.43 7.13 -76.89
CA LEU A 835 68.41 7.91 -76.12
C LEU A 835 69.57 7.03 -75.61
N LYS A 836 69.33 5.76 -75.26
CA LYS A 836 70.41 4.81 -74.92
C LYS A 836 71.28 4.45 -76.15
N GLY A 837 70.68 4.29 -77.33
CA GLY A 837 71.43 4.11 -78.58
C GLY A 837 72.29 5.34 -78.92
N GLU A 838 71.70 6.53 -78.87
CA GLU A 838 72.38 7.81 -79.10
C GLU A 838 73.49 8.07 -78.07
N THR A 839 73.26 7.72 -76.79
CA THR A 839 74.29 7.79 -75.74
C THR A 839 75.47 6.84 -76.04
N GLY A 840 75.22 5.68 -76.66
CA GLY A 840 76.28 4.78 -77.13
C GLY A 840 77.13 5.36 -78.25
N ILE A 841 76.51 6.11 -79.17
CA ILE A 841 77.20 6.83 -80.25
C ILE A 841 77.98 8.03 -79.69
N MET A 842 77.36 8.81 -78.79
CA MET A 842 78.02 9.91 -78.08
C MET A 842 79.23 9.44 -77.29
N ARG A 843 79.17 8.28 -76.61
CA ARG A 843 80.31 7.75 -75.85
C ARG A 843 81.52 7.40 -76.74
N LYS A 844 81.29 6.98 -77.99
CA LYS A 844 82.36 6.79 -78.99
C LYS A 844 82.93 8.13 -79.51
N LYS A 845 82.08 9.13 -79.78
CA LYS A 845 82.52 10.49 -80.17
C LYS A 845 83.27 11.20 -79.04
N PHE A 846 82.87 10.99 -77.79
CA PHE A 846 83.55 11.52 -76.61
C PHE A 846 84.97 10.96 -76.51
N SER A 847 85.16 9.65 -76.78
CA SER A 847 86.48 9.02 -76.77
C SER A 847 87.42 9.48 -77.89
N SER A 848 86.93 10.04 -79.00
CA SER A 848 87.79 10.67 -80.01
C SER A 848 88.10 12.12 -79.66
N LEU A 849 87.09 12.90 -79.23
CA LEU A 849 87.25 14.29 -78.82
C LEU A 849 88.17 14.43 -77.61
N GLN A 850 88.11 13.51 -76.65
CA GLN A 850 89.03 13.46 -75.49
C GLN A 850 90.49 13.44 -75.93
N LYS A 851 90.80 12.72 -77.03
CA LYS A 851 92.16 12.56 -77.54
C LYS A 851 92.66 13.80 -78.30
N GLU A 852 91.78 14.47 -79.05
CA GLU A 852 92.07 15.79 -79.65
C GLU A 852 92.22 16.88 -78.57
N ILE A 853 91.47 16.78 -77.47
CA ILE A 853 91.59 17.69 -76.31
C ILE A 853 92.95 17.51 -75.61
N GLU A 854 93.48 16.30 -75.52
CA GLU A 854 94.79 16.02 -74.93
C GLU A 854 95.92 16.65 -75.77
N GLU A 855 95.93 16.51 -77.09
CA GLU A 855 96.89 17.23 -77.96
C GLU A 855 96.74 18.76 -77.89
N ARG A 856 95.51 19.28 -77.89
CA ARG A 856 95.24 20.72 -77.71
C ARG A 856 95.69 21.25 -76.34
N SER A 857 95.73 20.40 -75.31
CA SER A 857 96.14 20.80 -73.96
C SER A 857 97.64 21.08 -73.89
N THR A 858 98.46 20.30 -74.59
CA THR A 858 99.91 20.51 -74.67
C THR A 858 100.26 21.81 -75.40
N ASP A 859 99.55 22.16 -76.48
CA ASP A 859 99.72 23.45 -77.16
C ASP A 859 99.36 24.65 -76.24
N ILE A 860 98.31 24.49 -75.43
CA ILE A 860 97.86 25.52 -74.49
C ILE A 860 98.90 25.75 -73.36
N GLU A 861 99.63 24.72 -72.93
CA GLU A 861 100.69 24.89 -71.94
C GLU A 861 101.94 25.59 -72.51
N ALA A 862 102.29 25.33 -73.77
CA ALA A 862 103.33 26.09 -74.46
C ALA A 862 102.96 27.60 -74.55
N LEU A 863 101.72 27.91 -74.95
CA LEU A 863 101.22 29.29 -75.06
C LEU A 863 101.12 30.01 -73.70
N LYS A 864 100.75 29.30 -72.62
CA LYS A 864 100.83 29.85 -71.24
C LYS A 864 102.26 30.25 -70.86
N GLY A 865 103.27 29.51 -71.32
CA GLY A 865 104.68 29.84 -71.13
C GLY A 865 105.11 31.17 -71.77
N GLU A 866 104.46 31.59 -72.86
CA GLU A 866 104.67 32.91 -73.45
C GLU A 866 103.82 34.00 -72.78
N GLN A 867 102.57 33.67 -72.41
CA GLN A 867 101.69 34.56 -71.65
C GLN A 867 102.34 35.04 -70.34
N ALA A 868 103.05 34.15 -69.64
CA ALA A 868 103.80 34.48 -68.42
C ALA A 868 104.92 35.50 -68.66
N LYS A 869 105.63 35.41 -69.80
CA LYS A 869 106.68 36.39 -70.18
C LYS A 869 106.07 37.77 -70.47
N LEU A 870 104.96 37.79 -71.21
CA LEU A 870 104.24 39.03 -71.53
C LEU A 870 103.62 39.69 -70.28
N GLN A 871 103.12 38.91 -69.32
CA GLN A 871 102.69 39.43 -68.02
C GLN A 871 103.83 40.07 -67.21
N GLY A 872 105.07 39.61 -67.38
CA GLY A 872 106.25 40.27 -66.80
C GLY A 872 106.47 41.69 -67.36
N VAL A 873 106.28 41.87 -68.67
CA VAL A 873 106.37 43.19 -69.34
C VAL A 873 105.22 44.09 -68.92
N ILE A 874 104.00 43.56 -68.84
CA ILE A 874 102.81 44.31 -68.38
C ILE A 874 103.04 44.85 -66.95
N LYS A 875 103.56 44.05 -66.03
CA LYS A 875 103.88 44.48 -64.65
C LYS A 875 104.92 45.60 -64.55
N ALA A 876 105.82 45.73 -65.53
CA ALA A 876 106.71 46.88 -65.60
C ALA A 876 105.94 48.16 -65.97
N LEU A 877 105.13 48.10 -67.03
CA LEU A 877 104.32 49.23 -67.49
C LEU A 877 103.22 49.65 -66.48
N GLU A 878 102.65 48.69 -65.74
CA GLU A 878 101.72 48.97 -64.63
C GLU A 878 102.37 49.81 -63.52
N LYS A 879 103.67 49.60 -63.25
CA LYS A 879 104.43 50.36 -62.25
C LYS A 879 104.65 51.82 -62.71
N ASP A 880 104.91 52.03 -63.99
CA ASP A 880 105.07 53.37 -64.57
C ASP A 880 103.73 54.13 -64.60
N ILE A 881 102.63 53.43 -64.91
CA ILE A 881 101.25 53.95 -64.75
C ILE A 881 100.96 54.31 -63.29
N GLN A 882 101.52 53.58 -62.31
CA GLN A 882 101.41 53.88 -60.88
C GLN A 882 102.31 55.06 -60.42
N GLY A 883 103.26 55.49 -61.26
CA GLY A 883 103.95 56.77 -61.16
C GLY A 883 103.05 57.91 -61.65
N LEU A 884 102.57 57.81 -62.89
CA LEU A 884 101.70 58.82 -63.54
C LEU A 884 100.40 59.09 -62.76
N LYS A 885 99.82 58.06 -62.14
CA LYS A 885 98.65 58.23 -61.24
C LYS A 885 98.92 59.13 -60.03
N ARG A 886 100.18 59.29 -59.61
CA ARG A 886 100.56 60.16 -58.48
C ARG A 886 100.58 61.63 -58.87
N GLU A 887 101.03 61.95 -60.10
CA GLU A 887 100.92 63.31 -60.67
C GLU A 887 99.46 63.71 -60.93
N ILE A 888 98.58 62.73 -61.22
CA ILE A 888 97.13 62.97 -61.32
C ILE A 888 96.54 63.30 -59.94
N GLN A 889 96.93 62.55 -58.90
CA GLN A 889 96.48 62.79 -57.52
C GLN A 889 96.76 64.24 -57.05
N GLU A 890 97.95 64.77 -57.33
CA GLU A 890 98.33 66.17 -57.02
C GLU A 890 97.50 67.20 -57.81
N ARG A 891 97.01 66.86 -59.01
CA ARG A 891 96.13 67.74 -59.79
C ARG A 891 94.68 67.69 -59.31
N ASP A 892 94.20 66.56 -58.82
CA ASP A 892 92.84 66.41 -58.29
C ASP A 892 92.61 67.27 -57.03
N GLU A 893 93.63 67.47 -56.18
CA GLU A 893 93.55 68.44 -55.07
C GLU A 893 93.31 69.87 -55.57
N THR A 894 93.93 70.28 -56.69
CA THR A 894 93.68 71.60 -57.30
C THR A 894 92.32 71.73 -57.98
N ILE A 895 91.62 70.61 -58.20
CA ILE A 895 90.26 70.58 -58.75
C ILE A 895 89.23 70.75 -57.63
N GLN A 896 89.41 70.12 -56.46
CA GLN A 896 88.48 70.25 -55.32
C GLN A 896 88.22 71.70 -54.88
N ASP A 897 89.25 72.56 -54.92
CA ASP A 897 89.09 73.99 -54.58
C ASP A 897 88.29 74.79 -55.63
N LYS A 898 88.19 74.29 -56.87
CA LYS A 898 87.29 74.84 -57.89
C LYS A 898 85.87 74.30 -57.74
N GLU A 899 85.71 73.04 -57.32
CA GLU A 899 84.39 72.44 -57.06
C GLU A 899 83.65 73.10 -55.89
N ARG A 900 84.36 73.50 -54.82
CA ARG A 900 83.79 74.35 -53.74
C ARG A 900 83.05 75.58 -54.30
N ARG A 901 83.57 76.18 -55.38
CA ARG A 901 83.01 77.38 -56.02
C ARG A 901 81.80 77.10 -56.94
N ILE A 902 81.52 75.83 -57.24
CA ILE A 902 80.35 75.38 -58.02
C ILE A 902 79.15 75.12 -57.09
N TYR A 903 79.40 74.82 -55.81
CA TYR A 903 78.34 74.55 -54.82
C TYR A 903 77.39 75.75 -54.64
N ASP A 904 77.91 76.97 -54.51
CA ASP A 904 77.12 78.20 -54.36
C ASP A 904 76.23 78.49 -55.58
N LEU A 905 76.65 78.08 -56.78
CA LEU A 905 75.87 78.27 -58.01
C LEU A 905 74.68 77.31 -58.09
N LYS A 906 74.77 76.09 -57.52
CA LYS A 906 73.63 75.16 -57.47
C LYS A 906 72.44 75.72 -56.68
N LYS A 907 72.68 76.59 -55.70
CA LYS A 907 71.62 77.21 -54.87
C LYS A 907 70.66 78.10 -55.68
N LYS A 908 71.07 78.60 -56.85
CA LYS A 908 70.17 79.37 -57.74
C LYS A 908 69.28 78.52 -58.64
N ASN A 909 69.52 77.21 -58.75
CA ASN A 909 68.76 76.35 -59.67
C ASN A 909 67.48 75.75 -59.05
N GLN A 910 66.99 76.30 -57.93
CA GLN A 910 65.73 75.89 -57.30
C GLN A 910 64.48 76.40 -58.05
N GLU A 911 64.63 77.24 -59.09
CA GLU A 911 63.51 77.80 -59.87
C GLU A 911 62.79 76.78 -60.77
N LEU A 912 63.30 75.55 -60.89
CA LEU A 912 62.76 74.48 -61.76
C LEU A 912 61.71 73.57 -61.10
N GLU A 913 61.14 73.93 -59.95
CA GLU A 913 60.04 73.18 -59.30
C GLU A 913 58.78 73.01 -60.17
N LYS A 914 58.65 73.76 -61.28
CA LYS A 914 57.46 73.74 -62.16
C LYS A 914 57.20 72.43 -62.91
N PHE A 915 58.14 71.47 -62.93
CA PHE A 915 57.93 70.16 -63.55
C PHE A 915 57.07 69.18 -62.71
N LYS A 916 56.73 69.51 -61.47
CA LYS A 916 55.99 68.64 -60.54
C LYS A 916 54.62 68.16 -61.07
N PHE A 917 53.93 68.98 -61.85
CA PHE A 917 52.51 68.77 -62.20
C PHE A 917 52.20 67.55 -63.09
N VAL A 918 53.20 66.98 -63.79
CA VAL A 918 52.97 65.86 -64.73
C VAL A 918 52.89 64.51 -64.01
N LEU A 919 53.52 64.37 -62.84
CA LEU A 919 53.56 63.10 -62.08
C LEU A 919 52.25 62.84 -61.30
N ASP A 920 51.62 63.88 -60.77
CA ASP A 920 50.39 63.75 -59.98
C ASP A 920 49.20 63.17 -60.79
N TYR A 921 49.17 63.37 -62.11
CA TYR A 921 48.14 62.78 -62.97
C TYR A 921 48.23 61.24 -63.01
N LYS A 922 49.45 60.68 -63.10
CA LYS A 922 49.66 59.23 -63.20
C LYS A 922 49.36 58.49 -61.89
N ILE A 923 49.58 59.15 -60.75
CA ILE A 923 49.20 58.64 -59.42
C ILE A 923 47.67 58.56 -59.27
N LYS A 924 46.93 59.54 -59.82
CA LYS A 924 45.45 59.57 -59.79
C LYS A 924 44.82 58.45 -60.62
N GLU A 925 45.44 58.10 -61.74
CA GLU A 925 44.97 57.02 -62.63
C GLU A 925 45.14 55.63 -61.99
N LEU A 926 46.30 55.37 -61.35
CA LEU A 926 46.58 54.09 -60.69
C LEU A 926 45.69 53.82 -59.47
N LYS A 927 45.35 54.85 -58.66
CA LYS A 927 44.45 54.67 -57.51
C LYS A 927 43.05 54.18 -57.91
N LYS A 928 42.55 54.58 -59.09
CA LYS A 928 41.21 54.22 -59.58
C LYS A 928 41.09 52.76 -60.06
N GLN A 929 42.18 51.98 -60.05
CA GLN A 929 42.18 50.54 -60.39
C GLN A 929 42.29 49.62 -59.16
N ILE A 930 42.52 50.18 -57.97
CA ILE A 930 42.69 49.40 -56.73
C ILE A 930 41.34 49.18 -56.02
N GLU A 931 40.47 50.20 -56.06
CA GLU A 931 39.16 50.26 -55.41
C GLU A 931 38.22 49.06 -55.72
N PRO A 932 38.18 48.46 -56.93
CA PRO A 932 37.41 47.24 -57.17
C PRO A 932 38.01 46.01 -56.45
N ARG A 933 39.34 45.87 -56.46
CA ARG A 933 40.04 44.73 -55.86
C ARG A 933 40.01 44.72 -54.34
N GLU A 934 39.98 45.89 -53.70
CA GLU A 934 39.79 45.97 -52.24
C GLU A 934 38.38 45.49 -51.83
N ASN A 935 37.36 45.71 -52.67
CA ASN A 935 36.02 45.17 -52.46
C ASN A 935 35.94 43.65 -52.73
N GLU A 936 36.59 43.13 -53.77
CA GLU A 936 36.74 41.68 -54.00
C GLU A 936 37.45 40.98 -52.83
N ILE A 937 38.52 41.59 -52.29
CA ILE A 937 39.24 41.09 -51.10
C ILE A 937 38.35 41.14 -49.84
N LYS A 938 37.45 42.12 -49.72
CA LYS A 938 36.49 42.18 -48.61
C LYS A 938 35.43 41.08 -48.71
N ALA A 939 34.85 40.86 -49.89
CA ALA A 939 33.90 39.77 -50.11
C ALA A 939 34.52 38.39 -49.90
N MET A 940 35.76 38.17 -50.36
CA MET A 940 36.50 36.92 -50.08
C MET A 940 36.80 36.74 -48.59
N LYS A 941 37.04 37.81 -47.82
CA LYS A 941 37.19 37.72 -46.36
C LYS A 941 35.88 37.36 -45.66
N GLU A 942 34.75 37.91 -46.11
CA GLU A 942 33.44 37.58 -45.57
C GLU A 942 33.09 36.10 -45.85
N GLN A 943 33.36 35.59 -47.07
CA GLN A 943 33.26 34.15 -47.37
C GLN A 943 34.21 33.27 -46.55
N ILE A 944 35.46 33.73 -46.29
CA ILE A 944 36.40 32.99 -45.44
C ILE A 944 35.87 32.91 -43.99
N GLN A 945 35.33 33.99 -43.44
CA GLN A 945 34.74 33.96 -42.09
C GLN A 945 33.48 33.09 -41.99
N GLU A 946 32.65 33.07 -43.04
CA GLU A 946 31.48 32.20 -43.11
C GLU A 946 31.89 30.71 -43.19
N MET A 947 32.90 30.38 -44.02
CA MET A 947 33.47 29.05 -44.12
C MET A 947 34.24 28.63 -42.85
N GLU A 948 34.91 29.54 -42.15
CA GLU A 948 35.52 29.30 -40.83
C GLU A 948 34.45 28.97 -39.78
N ALA A 949 33.29 29.64 -39.81
CA ALA A 949 32.17 29.35 -38.92
C ALA A 949 31.48 28.00 -39.24
N GLU A 950 31.42 27.59 -40.51
CA GLU A 950 31.03 26.23 -40.88
C GLU A 950 32.06 25.19 -40.41
N LEU A 951 33.36 25.46 -40.57
CA LEU A 951 34.42 24.57 -40.08
C LEU A 951 34.34 24.39 -38.56
N GLU A 952 34.03 25.46 -37.82
CA GLU A 952 33.83 25.39 -36.37
C GLU A 952 32.57 24.58 -35.98
N ARG A 953 31.49 24.63 -36.80
CA ARG A 953 30.32 23.75 -36.65
C ARG A 953 30.67 22.29 -36.92
N PHE A 954 31.42 22.00 -37.99
CA PHE A 954 31.88 20.63 -38.29
C PHE A 954 32.84 20.09 -37.23
N HIS A 955 33.73 20.91 -36.66
CA HIS A 955 34.53 20.50 -35.51
C HIS A 955 33.67 20.21 -34.27
N LYS A 956 32.65 21.03 -33.96
CA LYS A 956 31.70 20.75 -32.87
C LYS A 956 30.94 19.43 -33.11
N GLN A 957 30.48 19.17 -34.33
CA GLN A 957 29.86 17.89 -34.69
C GLN A 957 30.84 16.70 -34.58
N ASN A 958 32.08 16.81 -35.07
CA ASN A 958 33.07 15.74 -34.94
C ASN A 958 33.43 15.46 -33.48
N THR A 959 33.60 16.47 -32.63
CA THR A 959 33.85 16.24 -31.18
C THR A 959 32.66 15.56 -30.48
N GLN A 960 31.42 15.85 -30.90
CA GLN A 960 30.24 15.13 -30.41
C GLN A 960 30.21 13.68 -30.91
N LEU A 961 30.59 13.42 -32.16
CA LEU A 961 30.70 12.06 -32.71
C LEU A 961 31.82 11.26 -32.04
N GLU A 962 32.98 11.87 -31.76
CA GLU A 962 34.06 11.25 -30.98
C GLU A 962 33.58 10.87 -29.57
N LEU A 963 32.87 11.77 -28.87
CA LEU A 963 32.28 11.48 -27.56
C LEU A 963 31.30 10.29 -27.65
N ASN A 964 30.38 10.31 -28.61
CA ASN A 964 29.41 9.21 -28.84
C ASN A 964 30.14 7.87 -29.13
N ILE A 965 31.21 7.90 -29.93
CA ILE A 965 32.05 6.73 -30.23
C ILE A 965 32.72 6.22 -28.94
N THR A 966 33.26 7.10 -28.10
CA THR A 966 33.88 6.65 -26.83
C THR A 966 32.87 6.07 -25.84
N GLU A 967 31.63 6.56 -25.81
CA GLU A 967 30.55 6.01 -24.99
C GLU A 967 30.11 4.63 -25.50
N LEU A 968 29.96 4.47 -26.82
CA LEU A 968 29.67 3.18 -27.46
C LEU A 968 30.78 2.16 -27.21
N TRP A 969 32.05 2.58 -27.25
CA TRP A 969 33.20 1.71 -26.87
C TRP A 969 33.16 1.28 -25.40
N GLN A 970 32.73 2.16 -24.48
CA GLN A 970 32.57 1.79 -23.06
C GLN A 970 31.41 0.79 -22.88
N LYS A 971 30.27 1.02 -23.54
CA LYS A 971 29.12 0.10 -23.54
C LYS A 971 29.49 -1.27 -24.12
N LEU A 972 30.17 -1.31 -25.28
CA LEU A 972 30.66 -2.53 -25.90
C LEU A 972 31.64 -3.31 -25.01
N LYS A 973 32.50 -2.60 -24.26
CA LYS A 973 33.45 -3.23 -23.33
C LYS A 973 32.77 -3.76 -22.07
N ALA A 974 31.66 -3.18 -21.63
CA ALA A 974 30.84 -3.70 -20.54
C ALA A 974 30.09 -4.98 -20.96
N THR A 975 29.43 -4.96 -22.13
CA THR A 975 28.68 -6.13 -22.63
C THR A 975 29.60 -7.30 -23.03
N ASP A 976 30.81 -7.04 -23.53
CA ASP A 976 31.85 -8.07 -23.73
C ASP A 976 32.31 -8.69 -22.39
N GLN A 977 32.40 -7.91 -21.30
CA GLN A 977 32.67 -8.49 -19.97
C GLN A 977 31.51 -9.33 -19.45
N GLU A 978 30.26 -8.91 -19.65
CA GLU A 978 29.07 -9.67 -19.24
C GLU A 978 28.93 -10.96 -20.04
N MET A 979 29.09 -10.91 -21.37
CA MET A 979 29.11 -12.09 -22.23
C MET A 979 30.19 -13.10 -21.80
N ARG A 980 31.34 -12.63 -21.30
CA ARG A 980 32.40 -13.50 -20.75
C ARG A 980 32.03 -14.12 -19.41
N ARG A 981 31.28 -13.42 -18.53
CA ARG A 981 30.76 -14.00 -17.28
C ARG A 981 29.71 -15.07 -17.56
N GLU A 982 28.75 -14.81 -18.45
CA GLU A 982 27.72 -15.80 -18.79
C GLU A 982 28.31 -17.01 -19.52
N ARG A 983 29.24 -16.82 -20.47
CA ARG A 983 29.98 -17.94 -21.10
C ARG A 983 30.85 -18.73 -20.12
N GLN A 984 31.24 -18.16 -18.98
CA GLN A 984 31.95 -18.89 -17.94
C GLN A 984 30.97 -19.72 -17.10
N LYS A 985 29.84 -19.14 -16.64
CA LYS A 985 28.74 -19.88 -16.00
C LYS A 985 28.26 -21.05 -16.87
N GLU A 986 28.07 -20.82 -18.17
CA GLU A 986 27.67 -21.84 -19.16
C GLU A 986 28.64 -23.04 -19.16
N ARG A 987 29.96 -22.78 -19.17
CA ARG A 987 31.00 -23.82 -19.11
C ARG A 987 31.05 -24.55 -17.77
N ASP A 988 30.89 -23.83 -16.67
CA ASP A 988 30.92 -24.43 -15.33
C ASP A 988 29.68 -25.29 -15.09
N MET A 989 28.53 -24.88 -15.63
CA MET A 989 27.28 -25.65 -15.59
C MET A 989 27.29 -26.83 -16.58
N GLU A 990 27.89 -26.68 -17.77
CA GLU A 990 28.23 -27.83 -18.64
C GLU A 990 29.13 -28.84 -17.91
N ALA A 991 30.14 -28.38 -17.18
CA ALA A 991 31.07 -29.23 -16.44
C ALA A 991 30.36 -29.97 -15.29
N LEU A 992 29.41 -29.32 -14.62
CA LEU A 992 28.53 -29.94 -13.62
C LEU A 992 27.66 -31.04 -14.26
N VAL A 993 26.98 -30.74 -15.38
CA VAL A 993 26.14 -31.70 -16.11
C VAL A 993 26.97 -32.88 -16.64
N LYS A 994 28.19 -32.62 -17.14
CA LYS A 994 29.12 -33.67 -17.59
C LYS A 994 29.56 -34.57 -16.42
N ARG A 995 29.83 -34.02 -15.24
CA ARG A 995 30.12 -34.79 -14.01
C ARG A 995 28.92 -35.62 -13.54
N PHE A 996 27.73 -35.01 -13.46
CA PHE A 996 26.49 -35.71 -13.11
C PHE A 996 26.20 -36.88 -14.07
N LYS A 997 26.39 -36.68 -15.38
CA LYS A 997 26.22 -37.73 -16.40
C LYS A 997 27.20 -38.90 -16.23
N ILE A 998 28.45 -38.61 -15.82
CA ILE A 998 29.45 -39.65 -15.51
C ILE A 998 29.06 -40.41 -14.24
N ASP A 999 28.71 -39.72 -13.15
CA ASP A 999 28.29 -40.35 -11.90
C ASP A 999 27.01 -41.20 -12.08
N LEU A 1000 26.06 -40.73 -12.88
CA LEU A 1000 24.83 -41.46 -13.21
C LEU A 1000 25.14 -42.71 -14.05
N HIS A 1001 26.03 -42.61 -15.04
CA HIS A 1001 26.48 -43.76 -15.83
C HIS A 1001 27.19 -44.80 -14.97
N ASN A 1002 28.02 -44.37 -14.01
CA ASN A 1002 28.63 -45.25 -13.01
C ASN A 1002 27.59 -45.94 -12.12
N CYS A 1003 26.47 -45.29 -11.79
CA CYS A 1003 25.36 -45.91 -11.06
C CYS A 1003 24.62 -46.97 -11.90
N VAL A 1004 24.42 -46.72 -13.20
CA VAL A 1004 23.81 -47.69 -14.14
C VAL A 1004 24.63 -48.99 -14.25
N GLY A 1005 25.94 -48.96 -13.98
CA GLY A 1005 26.77 -50.16 -13.87
C GLY A 1005 26.31 -51.17 -12.80
N PHE A 1006 25.56 -50.73 -11.78
CA PHE A 1006 25.07 -51.57 -10.68
C PHE A 1006 23.61 -52.03 -10.86
N ILE A 1007 23.02 -51.89 -12.06
CA ILE A 1007 21.58 -52.14 -12.27
C ILE A 1007 21.14 -53.60 -12.01
N GLN A 1008 22.08 -54.55 -11.99
CA GLN A 1008 21.85 -55.95 -11.65
C GLN A 1008 21.90 -56.24 -10.13
N GLU A 1009 22.29 -55.26 -9.31
CA GLU A 1009 22.42 -55.40 -7.85
C GLU A 1009 21.54 -54.36 -7.10
N PRO A 1010 20.26 -54.67 -6.84
CA PRO A 1010 19.28 -53.68 -6.34
C PRO A 1010 19.65 -53.00 -5.01
N ARG A 1011 20.47 -53.64 -4.15
CA ARG A 1011 20.96 -53.04 -2.90
C ARG A 1011 22.06 -52.02 -3.14
N GLN A 1012 23.10 -52.37 -3.91
CA GLN A 1012 24.17 -51.45 -4.26
C GLN A 1012 23.63 -50.27 -5.10
N LEU A 1013 22.73 -50.54 -6.05
CA LEU A 1013 22.08 -49.49 -6.85
C LEU A 1013 21.35 -48.47 -5.95
N LYS A 1014 20.59 -48.95 -4.94
CA LYS A 1014 19.88 -48.07 -3.99
C LYS A 1014 20.83 -47.20 -3.17
N GLU A 1015 21.96 -47.74 -2.73
CA GLU A 1015 22.98 -46.98 -1.99
C GLU A 1015 23.70 -45.97 -2.88
N LYS A 1016 24.05 -46.33 -4.13
CA LYS A 1016 24.69 -45.43 -5.09
C LYS A 1016 23.76 -44.29 -5.53
N ILE A 1017 22.47 -44.59 -5.79
CA ILE A 1017 21.47 -43.55 -6.10
C ILE A 1017 21.23 -42.63 -4.90
N ARG A 1018 21.17 -43.16 -3.67
CA ARG A 1018 21.08 -42.32 -2.46
C ARG A 1018 22.31 -41.42 -2.32
N ALA A 1019 23.52 -41.96 -2.45
CA ALA A 1019 24.74 -41.15 -2.41
C ALA A 1019 24.82 -40.09 -3.53
N LEU A 1020 24.21 -40.34 -4.69
CA LEU A 1020 24.12 -39.37 -5.79
C LEU A 1020 23.06 -38.28 -5.49
N PHE A 1021 21.94 -38.64 -4.86
CA PHE A 1021 20.96 -37.68 -4.33
C PHE A 1021 21.57 -36.81 -3.23
N ASP A 1022 22.26 -37.39 -2.24
CA ASP A 1022 22.92 -36.65 -1.17
C ASP A 1022 24.02 -35.71 -1.73
N LYS A 1023 24.75 -36.13 -2.77
CA LYS A 1023 25.81 -35.35 -3.43
C LYS A 1023 25.30 -34.18 -4.29
N TYR A 1024 24.17 -34.33 -4.99
CA TYR A 1024 23.68 -33.33 -5.96
C TYR A 1024 22.39 -32.61 -5.56
N VAL A 1025 21.69 -33.06 -4.51
CA VAL A 1025 20.44 -32.44 -4.01
C VAL A 1025 20.64 -31.85 -2.61
N GLN A 1026 21.16 -32.61 -1.64
CA GLN A 1026 21.36 -32.07 -0.27
C GLN A 1026 22.43 -30.98 -0.17
N GLN A 1027 23.33 -30.85 -1.15
CA GLN A 1027 24.26 -29.71 -1.22
C GLN A 1027 23.63 -28.42 -1.79
N ALA A 1028 22.34 -28.41 -2.14
CA ALA A 1028 21.61 -27.16 -2.37
C ALA A 1028 21.22 -26.47 -1.04
N ASP A 1029 20.70 -27.24 -0.07
CA ASP A 1029 20.08 -26.70 1.15
C ASP A 1029 21.06 -26.44 2.32
N MET A 1030 22.38 -26.63 2.12
CA MET A 1030 23.38 -26.57 3.21
C MET A 1030 24.64 -25.74 2.95
N VAL A 1031 24.60 -24.76 2.02
CA VAL A 1031 25.78 -23.92 1.68
C VAL A 1031 25.54 -22.40 1.84
N GLU A 1032 24.40 -21.95 2.38
CA GLU A 1032 24.13 -20.50 2.56
C GLU A 1032 24.31 -19.93 3.99
N ILE A 1033 24.63 -20.74 5.01
CA ILE A 1033 24.55 -20.27 6.42
C ILE A 1033 25.91 -19.86 7.04
N VAL A 1034 27.06 -20.06 6.35
CA VAL A 1034 28.39 -19.72 6.91
C VAL A 1034 29.27 -18.84 5.99
N GLY A 1035 29.00 -18.77 4.68
CA GLY A 1035 29.75 -17.90 3.76
C GLY A 1035 29.19 -16.47 3.65
N VAL A 1036 27.91 -16.27 3.96
CA VAL A 1036 27.18 -15.06 3.56
C VAL A 1036 27.59 -13.82 4.34
N ASP A 1037 27.77 -13.89 5.68
CA ASP A 1037 27.99 -12.68 6.49
C ASP A 1037 29.28 -11.91 6.12
N THR A 1038 30.36 -12.61 5.76
CA THR A 1038 31.61 -11.95 5.31
C THR A 1038 31.52 -11.34 3.91
N ASP A 1039 30.82 -11.99 2.98
CA ASP A 1039 30.71 -11.50 1.61
C ASP A 1039 29.61 -10.44 1.47
N LEU A 1040 28.53 -10.53 2.25
CA LEU A 1040 27.51 -9.49 2.35
C LEU A 1040 28.06 -8.26 3.09
N GLN A 1041 28.93 -8.41 4.10
CA GLN A 1041 29.70 -7.28 4.65
C GLN A 1041 30.69 -6.68 3.64
N GLN A 1042 31.46 -7.48 2.89
CA GLN A 1042 32.39 -6.95 1.89
C GLN A 1042 31.67 -6.27 0.72
N GLU A 1043 30.55 -6.83 0.25
CA GLU A 1043 29.78 -6.25 -0.84
C GLU A 1043 28.95 -5.04 -0.37
N TYR A 1044 28.45 -5.04 0.88
CA TYR A 1044 27.89 -3.84 1.50
C TYR A 1044 28.95 -2.74 1.65
N ILE A 1045 30.18 -3.06 2.08
CA ILE A 1045 31.29 -2.09 2.13
C ILE A 1045 31.63 -1.58 0.73
N ARG A 1046 31.70 -2.44 -0.29
CA ARG A 1046 31.94 -2.03 -1.68
C ARG A 1046 30.83 -1.16 -2.25
N GLN A 1047 29.56 -1.49 -1.98
CA GLN A 1047 28.40 -0.71 -2.42
C GLN A 1047 28.34 0.62 -1.67
N ARG A 1048 28.62 0.64 -0.36
CA ARG A 1048 28.73 1.87 0.42
C ARG A 1048 29.87 2.74 -0.07
N GLU A 1049 31.07 2.20 -0.33
CA GLU A 1049 32.16 2.94 -0.95
C GLU A 1049 31.86 3.38 -2.38
N HIS A 1050 31.15 2.57 -3.19
CA HIS A 1050 30.77 2.95 -4.55
C HIS A 1050 29.75 4.09 -4.52
N LEU A 1051 28.75 4.04 -3.63
CA LEU A 1051 27.81 5.11 -3.37
C LEU A 1051 28.50 6.35 -2.78
N GLU A 1052 29.44 6.21 -1.83
CA GLU A 1052 30.26 7.31 -1.31
C GLU A 1052 31.11 7.95 -2.42
N ARG A 1053 31.74 7.16 -3.31
CA ARG A 1053 32.52 7.65 -4.46
C ARG A 1053 31.63 8.29 -5.53
N ASN A 1054 30.44 7.75 -5.79
CA ASN A 1054 29.45 8.33 -6.69
C ASN A 1054 28.86 9.63 -6.12
N LEU A 1055 28.56 9.68 -4.82
CA LEU A 1055 28.03 10.85 -4.13
C LEU A 1055 29.11 11.93 -3.95
N ALA A 1056 30.38 11.55 -3.79
CA ALA A 1056 31.52 12.48 -3.80
C ALA A 1056 31.81 13.04 -5.21
N THR A 1057 31.67 12.23 -6.26
CA THR A 1057 31.81 12.72 -7.65
C THR A 1057 30.61 13.54 -8.10
N LEU A 1058 29.38 13.20 -7.68
CA LEU A 1058 28.19 14.03 -7.83
C LEU A 1058 28.32 15.34 -7.05
N LYS A 1059 28.78 15.34 -5.80
CA LYS A 1059 29.09 16.57 -5.06
C LYS A 1059 30.16 17.41 -5.78
N LYS A 1060 31.20 16.80 -6.35
CA LYS A 1060 32.17 17.52 -7.19
C LYS A 1060 31.57 18.06 -8.50
N LYS A 1061 30.66 17.33 -9.16
CA LYS A 1061 29.90 17.83 -10.32
C LYS A 1061 29.04 19.02 -9.92
N VAL A 1062 28.18 18.89 -8.92
CA VAL A 1062 27.30 19.96 -8.41
C VAL A 1062 28.09 21.18 -7.93
N VAL A 1063 29.23 21.01 -7.26
CA VAL A 1063 30.11 22.16 -6.91
C VAL A 1063 30.67 22.82 -8.17
N LYS A 1064 31.18 22.04 -9.14
CA LYS A 1064 31.74 22.56 -10.38
C LYS A 1064 30.68 23.20 -11.30
N GLU A 1065 29.46 22.68 -11.32
CA GLU A 1065 28.30 23.24 -12.03
C GLU A 1065 27.82 24.53 -11.35
N ASN A 1066 27.84 24.61 -10.01
CA ASN A 1066 27.60 25.86 -9.29
C ASN A 1066 28.72 26.89 -9.53
N GLU A 1067 29.98 26.48 -9.63
CA GLU A 1067 31.09 27.36 -10.00
C GLU A 1067 30.97 27.84 -11.46
N LEU A 1068 30.59 26.95 -12.39
CA LEU A 1068 30.29 27.30 -13.78
C LEU A 1068 29.12 28.27 -13.88
N HIS A 1069 27.95 27.96 -13.31
CA HIS A 1069 26.80 28.88 -13.24
C HIS A 1069 27.15 30.20 -12.56
N ARG A 1070 28.01 30.21 -11.54
CA ARG A 1070 28.48 31.46 -10.93
C ARG A 1070 29.39 32.26 -11.87
N SER A 1071 30.25 31.59 -12.64
CA SER A 1071 31.08 32.25 -13.66
C SER A 1071 30.27 32.75 -14.86
N ASP A 1072 29.25 32.00 -15.29
CA ASP A 1072 28.30 32.39 -16.33
C ASP A 1072 27.43 33.57 -15.88
N ASN A 1073 26.88 33.53 -14.66
CA ASN A 1073 26.13 34.65 -14.08
C ASN A 1073 27.01 35.90 -13.94
N VAL A 1074 28.30 35.76 -13.59
CA VAL A 1074 29.24 36.90 -13.58
C VAL A 1074 29.54 37.38 -15.00
N ARG A 1075 29.71 36.50 -16.00
CA ARG A 1075 29.88 36.90 -17.40
C ARG A 1075 28.63 37.64 -17.92
N ILE A 1076 27.45 37.11 -17.66
CA ILE A 1076 26.16 37.72 -18.04
C ILE A 1076 25.95 39.06 -17.32
N MET A 1077 26.35 39.20 -16.05
CA MET A 1077 26.40 40.52 -15.39
C MET A 1077 27.37 41.48 -16.08
N GLN A 1078 28.57 41.01 -16.46
CA GLN A 1078 29.58 41.84 -17.12
C GLN A 1078 29.14 42.27 -18.54
N GLU A 1079 28.51 41.37 -19.29
CA GLU A 1079 27.88 41.63 -20.59
C GLU A 1079 26.72 42.62 -20.43
N ASN A 1080 25.81 42.41 -19.48
CA ASN A 1080 24.73 43.36 -19.19
C ASN A 1080 25.26 44.74 -18.77
N VAL A 1081 26.34 44.83 -17.97
CA VAL A 1081 26.99 46.10 -17.62
C VAL A 1081 27.61 46.78 -18.85
N ASN A 1082 28.18 46.02 -19.79
CA ASN A 1082 28.70 46.57 -21.04
C ASN A 1082 27.58 47.01 -22.00
N LEU A 1083 26.52 46.23 -22.15
CA LEU A 1083 25.31 46.61 -22.90
C LEU A 1083 24.64 47.86 -22.30
N ILE A 1084 24.61 47.99 -20.97
CA ILE A 1084 24.14 49.21 -20.28
C ILE A 1084 25.06 50.40 -20.56
N LYS A 1085 26.38 50.21 -20.71
CA LYS A 1085 27.29 51.28 -21.17
C LYS A 1085 26.99 51.66 -22.62
N GLU A 1086 26.93 50.71 -23.54
CA GLU A 1086 26.63 50.96 -24.96
C GLU A 1086 25.26 51.64 -25.13
N ILE A 1087 24.22 51.19 -24.44
CA ILE A 1087 22.89 51.84 -24.44
C ILE A 1087 23.00 53.29 -23.92
N ASN A 1088 23.87 53.58 -22.94
CA ASN A 1088 24.08 54.94 -22.44
C ASN A 1088 25.02 55.79 -23.32
N GLU A 1089 25.96 55.19 -24.04
CA GLU A 1089 26.76 55.80 -25.11
C GLU A 1089 25.83 56.21 -26.27
N LEU A 1090 25.05 55.26 -26.79
CA LEU A 1090 24.06 55.46 -27.85
C LEU A 1090 22.99 56.48 -27.44
N ARG A 1091 22.50 56.47 -26.19
CA ARG A 1091 21.61 57.55 -25.68
C ARG A 1091 22.29 58.92 -25.65
N ARG A 1092 23.62 58.99 -25.47
CA ARG A 1092 24.39 60.24 -25.55
C ARG A 1092 24.54 60.71 -26.99
N GLU A 1093 24.85 59.82 -27.93
CA GLU A 1093 24.90 60.11 -29.36
C GLU A 1093 23.54 60.50 -29.94
N LEU A 1094 22.47 59.80 -29.55
CA LEU A 1094 21.08 60.10 -29.93
C LEU A 1094 20.64 61.47 -29.36
N LYS A 1095 21.18 61.89 -28.21
CA LYS A 1095 21.00 63.25 -27.68
C LYS A 1095 21.80 64.31 -28.47
N ILE A 1096 23.03 64.01 -28.88
CA ILE A 1096 23.88 64.92 -29.69
C ILE A 1096 23.28 65.10 -31.10
N THR A 1097 22.88 64.01 -31.76
CA THR A 1097 22.22 64.05 -33.07
C THR A 1097 20.85 64.72 -33.01
N ARG A 1098 20.05 64.53 -31.93
CA ARG A 1098 18.82 65.32 -31.74
C ARG A 1098 19.08 66.82 -31.54
N ALA A 1099 20.18 67.21 -30.90
CA ALA A 1099 20.58 68.61 -30.83
C ALA A 1099 20.96 69.14 -32.22
N GLN A 1100 21.76 68.39 -32.99
CA GLN A 1100 22.11 68.75 -34.37
C GLN A 1100 20.87 68.85 -35.29
N VAL A 1101 19.89 67.96 -35.15
CA VAL A 1101 18.61 68.04 -35.87
C VAL A 1101 17.81 69.28 -35.46
N HIS A 1102 17.68 69.56 -34.17
CA HIS A 1102 17.03 70.78 -33.68
C HIS A 1102 17.71 72.06 -34.20
N ASP A 1103 19.04 72.09 -34.21
CA ASP A 1103 19.80 73.24 -34.71
C ASP A 1103 19.65 73.40 -36.24
N LEU A 1104 19.61 72.30 -37.00
CA LEU A 1104 19.28 72.29 -38.43
C LEU A 1104 17.82 72.73 -38.71
N GLU A 1105 16.85 72.27 -37.91
CA GLU A 1105 15.46 72.72 -37.98
C GLU A 1105 15.32 74.22 -37.68
N SER A 1106 16.12 74.74 -36.75
CA SER A 1106 16.20 76.18 -36.45
C SER A 1106 16.79 76.98 -37.62
N ALA A 1107 17.79 76.44 -38.32
CA ALA A 1107 18.44 77.06 -39.47
C ALA A 1107 17.58 77.06 -40.74
N LEU A 1108 16.64 76.11 -40.88
CA LEU A 1108 15.87 75.89 -42.11
C LEU A 1108 14.60 76.75 -42.27
N ARG A 1109 14.18 77.55 -41.28
CA ARG A 1109 12.91 78.31 -41.31
C ARG A 1109 13.02 79.77 -41.76
N LEU A 1110 13.48 79.98 -43.00
CA LEU A 1110 13.45 81.29 -43.66
C LEU A 1110 12.11 81.58 -44.38
N THR A 1111 11.17 82.23 -43.68
CA THR A 1111 10.01 83.02 -44.24
C THR A 1111 8.91 82.24 -45.00
N LYS A 1112 7.62 82.63 -45.18
CA LYS A 1112 6.70 83.78 -44.94
C LYS A 1112 5.29 83.17 -44.60
N LYS A 1113 4.20 83.81 -44.11
CA LYS A 1113 3.83 85.15 -43.58
C LYS A 1113 2.42 85.06 -42.90
N LEU A 1114 2.15 85.85 -41.85
CA LEU A 1114 0.82 86.38 -41.39
C LEU A 1114 -0.22 85.35 -40.83
N ARG A 1115 -0.98 85.60 -39.75
CA ARG A 1115 -1.13 86.69 -38.75
C ARG A 1115 -1.67 86.08 -37.41
N HIS A 1116 -1.98 86.76 -36.30
CA HIS A 1116 -2.27 88.18 -35.99
C HIS A 1116 -1.76 88.59 -34.57
N SER A 1117 -2.31 89.69 -34.05
CA SER A 1117 -2.35 90.30 -32.70
C SER A 1117 -2.65 89.38 -31.49
N GLU A 1118 -2.31 89.70 -30.22
CA GLU A 1118 -1.66 90.91 -29.62
C GLU A 1118 -1.01 90.66 -28.21
N VAL A 1119 0.22 91.20 -28.00
CA VAL A 1119 0.80 92.05 -26.89
C VAL A 1119 0.11 92.07 -25.49
N PRO A 1120 0.80 92.16 -24.29
CA PRO A 1120 2.14 92.74 -23.95
C PRO A 1120 3.13 91.95 -23.01
N GLU A 1121 4.27 92.59 -22.65
CA GLU A 1121 5.47 92.17 -21.84
C GLU A 1121 5.40 92.62 -20.32
N PRO A 1122 6.48 92.74 -19.46
CA PRO A 1122 7.94 92.37 -19.46
C PRO A 1122 8.43 91.54 -18.19
N VAL A 1123 9.57 90.80 -18.07
CA VAL A 1123 11.05 90.94 -18.37
C VAL A 1123 11.80 91.84 -17.32
N PRO A 1124 13.02 91.55 -16.70
CA PRO A 1124 14.21 90.71 -17.09
C PRO A 1124 15.07 89.94 -15.97
N SER A 1125 16.24 89.35 -16.35
CA SER A 1125 17.55 89.15 -15.60
C SER A 1125 17.68 88.07 -14.46
N VAL A 1126 18.77 87.33 -14.08
CA VAL A 1126 20.23 87.07 -14.41
C VAL A 1126 20.75 85.98 -13.36
N GLU A 1127 21.82 85.14 -13.34
CA GLU A 1127 23.16 84.93 -13.99
C GLU A 1127 23.68 83.42 -13.98
N LYS A 1128 24.97 83.16 -13.68
CA LYS A 1128 25.79 81.91 -13.50
C LYS A 1128 26.82 82.13 -12.34
N PRO A 1129 27.64 81.17 -11.76
CA PRO A 1129 28.25 79.95 -12.34
C PRO A 1129 28.59 78.71 -11.42
N SER A 1130 29.21 77.68 -12.04
CA SER A 1130 30.31 76.77 -11.59
C SER A 1130 30.31 75.88 -10.30
N THR A 1131 30.61 74.58 -10.55
CA THR A 1131 31.51 73.62 -9.82
C THR A 1131 31.21 73.04 -8.41
N ALA A 1132 30.98 71.72 -8.41
CA ALA A 1132 31.55 70.66 -7.54
C ALA A 1132 31.48 70.74 -6.00
N GLY A 1133 30.77 69.77 -5.40
CA GLY A 1133 30.86 69.41 -3.97
C GLY A 1133 30.19 68.05 -3.70
N ILE A 1134 30.87 67.15 -2.98
CA ILE A 1134 30.39 65.78 -2.71
C ILE A 1134 29.42 65.77 -1.52
N LEU A 1135 28.28 65.10 -1.67
CA LEU A 1135 27.60 64.40 -0.58
C LEU A 1135 27.11 63.04 -1.07
N ARG A 1136 27.27 62.01 -0.24
CA ARG A 1136 26.67 60.68 -0.47
C ARG A 1136 25.19 60.74 -0.10
N LEU A 1137 24.35 60.17 -0.94
CA LEU A 1137 23.07 59.59 -0.53
C LEU A 1137 23.25 58.08 -0.38
N THR A 1138 22.45 57.45 0.47
CA THR A 1138 22.54 56.01 0.80
C THR A 1138 21.77 55.16 -0.20
N GLU A 1139 22.32 54.01 -0.59
CA GLU A 1139 21.72 53.07 -1.55
C GLU A 1139 20.33 52.56 -1.09
N GLU A 1140 20.06 52.60 0.22
CA GLU A 1140 18.77 52.29 0.82
C GLU A 1140 17.65 53.24 0.36
N GLU A 1141 17.89 54.55 0.23
CA GLU A 1141 16.86 55.51 -0.23
C GLU A 1141 16.53 55.38 -1.72
N GLU A 1142 17.50 54.97 -2.55
CA GLU A 1142 17.23 54.69 -3.97
C GLU A 1142 16.53 53.35 -4.17
N THR A 1143 16.91 52.32 -3.40
CA THR A 1143 16.25 51.01 -3.47
C THR A 1143 14.81 51.05 -2.95
N GLU A 1144 14.49 51.79 -1.88
CA GLU A 1144 13.09 51.97 -1.46
C GLU A 1144 12.24 52.66 -2.53
N ARG A 1145 12.74 53.72 -3.20
CA ARG A 1145 12.02 54.40 -4.29
C ARG A 1145 11.82 53.50 -5.51
N ILE A 1146 12.78 52.64 -5.84
CA ILE A 1146 12.65 51.65 -6.91
C ILE A 1146 11.60 50.59 -6.54
N ILE A 1147 11.61 50.10 -5.30
CA ILE A 1147 10.61 49.13 -4.79
C ILE A 1147 9.21 49.76 -4.76
N GLU A 1148 9.07 51.03 -4.39
CA GLU A 1148 7.80 51.74 -4.38
C GLU A 1148 7.23 51.93 -5.80
N MET A 1149 8.06 52.34 -6.78
CA MET A 1149 7.66 52.38 -8.19
C MET A 1149 7.27 50.99 -8.74
N GLN A 1150 8.03 49.94 -8.42
CA GLN A 1150 7.70 48.57 -8.84
C GLN A 1150 6.38 48.09 -8.22
N ARG A 1151 6.11 48.41 -6.95
CA ARG A 1151 4.82 48.11 -6.29
C ARG A 1151 3.66 48.89 -6.91
N LEU A 1152 3.89 50.11 -7.38
CA LEU A 1152 2.88 50.90 -8.07
C LEU A 1152 2.53 50.29 -9.44
N GLU A 1153 3.53 49.91 -10.22
CA GLU A 1153 3.32 49.36 -11.57
C GLU A 1153 2.78 47.92 -11.53
N ILE A 1154 3.18 47.10 -10.55
CA ILE A 1154 2.57 45.76 -10.30
C ILE A 1154 1.09 45.89 -9.91
N ARG A 1155 0.70 46.94 -9.17
CA ARG A 1155 -0.72 47.22 -8.88
C ARG A 1155 -1.46 47.57 -10.18
N ARG A 1156 -0.92 48.52 -10.94
CA ARG A 1156 -1.45 48.95 -12.23
C ARG A 1156 -1.65 47.79 -13.23
N LEU A 1157 -0.71 46.85 -13.28
CA LEU A 1157 -0.79 45.65 -14.12
C LEU A 1157 -1.84 44.64 -13.63
N ARG A 1158 -2.13 44.58 -12.32
CA ARG A 1158 -3.25 43.79 -11.79
C ARG A 1158 -4.59 44.43 -12.10
N ASP A 1159 -4.70 45.75 -11.95
CA ASP A 1159 -5.91 46.50 -12.28
C ASP A 1159 -6.27 46.33 -13.77
N HIS A 1160 -5.29 46.41 -14.67
CA HIS A 1160 -5.44 46.17 -16.11
C HIS A 1160 -5.67 44.70 -16.51
N LEU A 1161 -5.37 43.74 -15.62
CA LEU A 1161 -5.75 42.33 -15.78
C LEU A 1161 -7.23 42.13 -15.39
N GLN A 1162 -7.69 42.74 -14.30
CA GLN A 1162 -9.10 42.68 -13.89
C GLN A 1162 -10.04 43.39 -14.90
N GLU A 1163 -9.59 44.43 -15.60
CA GLU A 1163 -10.33 45.04 -16.71
C GLU A 1163 -10.53 44.09 -17.93
N LYS A 1164 -9.78 42.98 -18.03
CA LYS A 1164 -9.87 42.04 -19.17
C LYS A 1164 -10.69 40.77 -18.93
N GLU A 1165 -11.17 40.54 -17.71
CA GLU A 1165 -11.92 39.31 -17.36
C GLU A 1165 -13.45 39.48 -17.32
N GLN A 1166 -14.00 40.62 -17.77
CA GLN A 1166 -15.44 40.89 -17.68
C GLN A 1166 -16.20 40.84 -19.03
N ILE A 1167 -17.02 39.79 -19.14
CA ILE A 1167 -18.24 39.63 -19.97
C ILE A 1167 -18.04 39.54 -21.52
N PRO A 1168 -19.01 39.01 -22.31
CA PRO A 1168 -18.91 37.59 -22.70
C PRO A 1168 -19.13 37.29 -24.21
N GLY A 1169 -18.97 36.01 -24.55
CA GLY A 1169 -19.69 35.38 -25.67
C GLY A 1169 -18.80 34.78 -26.76
N LEU A 1170 -18.96 33.48 -27.01
CA LEU A 1170 -18.28 32.77 -28.09
C LEU A 1170 -19.23 31.77 -28.76
N HIS A 1171 -19.48 32.00 -30.05
CA HIS A 1171 -19.93 30.98 -30.99
C HIS A 1171 -18.97 30.97 -32.20
N PRO A 1172 -18.88 29.85 -32.94
CA PRO A 1172 -17.86 29.61 -33.98
C PRO A 1172 -18.24 30.31 -35.32
N PRO A 1173 -17.50 30.16 -36.45
CA PRO A 1173 -16.38 29.24 -36.73
C PRO A 1173 -15.19 29.87 -37.50
N GLY A 1174 -14.26 29.03 -37.98
CA GLY A 1174 -13.62 29.25 -39.29
C GLY A 1174 -12.09 29.19 -39.34
N ARG A 1175 -11.56 28.56 -40.41
CA ARG A 1175 -10.17 28.72 -40.86
C ARG A 1175 -9.97 30.08 -41.54
N LEU A 1176 -8.72 30.52 -41.69
CA LEU A 1176 -8.10 31.23 -42.84
C LEU A 1176 -6.67 31.71 -42.41
N PRO A 1177 -5.78 32.21 -43.30
CA PRO A 1177 -5.78 32.18 -44.77
C PRO A 1177 -4.47 31.63 -45.40
N SER A 1178 -4.50 31.44 -46.73
CA SER A 1178 -3.32 31.57 -47.59
C SER A 1178 -3.74 32.12 -48.96
N LEU A 1179 -3.39 33.38 -49.23
CA LEU A 1179 -3.47 34.05 -50.54
C LEU A 1179 -2.16 33.78 -51.31
N GLU A 1180 -2.02 33.88 -52.63
CA GLU A 1180 -2.95 34.03 -53.78
C GLU A 1180 -2.11 33.74 -55.06
N SER A 1181 -2.72 33.24 -56.15
CA SER A 1181 -2.57 33.77 -57.52
C SER A 1181 -3.05 32.80 -58.63
N ASP A 1182 -4.33 32.96 -58.96
CA ASP A 1182 -4.83 33.22 -60.33
C ASP A 1182 -4.67 32.18 -61.48
N ARG A 1183 -5.76 32.08 -62.26
CA ARG A 1183 -5.92 31.45 -63.61
C ARG A 1183 -5.97 29.92 -63.73
N SER A 1184 -6.78 29.32 -64.61
CA SER A 1184 -8.16 29.56 -65.12
C SER A 1184 -8.37 28.68 -66.36
N ILE A 1185 -9.55 28.07 -66.54
CA ILE A 1185 -10.11 27.62 -67.85
C ILE A 1185 -9.35 26.41 -68.48
N GLU A 1186 -9.95 25.34 -69.01
CA GLU A 1186 -11.36 25.00 -69.30
C GLU A 1186 -11.64 23.48 -69.21
N THR A 1187 -12.83 23.06 -69.67
CA THR A 1187 -13.32 21.67 -69.93
C THR A 1187 -12.32 20.72 -70.61
N GLY A 1188 -12.43 19.38 -70.52
CA GLY A 1188 -13.46 18.52 -69.91
C GLY A 1188 -13.61 17.19 -70.70
N SER A 1189 -14.37 16.22 -70.16
CA SER A 1189 -14.57 14.82 -70.67
C SER A 1189 -13.30 13.93 -70.68
N ASN A 1190 -13.37 12.61 -70.43
CA ASN A 1190 -14.50 11.74 -70.02
C ASN A 1190 -14.30 11.19 -68.61
#